data_AF-A0A9Q6ABJ7-F1
#
_entry.id   AF-A0A9Q6ABJ7-F1
#
_cell.length_a   1.000
_cell.length_b   1.000
_cell.length_c   1.000
_cell.angle_alpha   90.00
_cell.angle_beta   90.00
_cell.angle_gamma   90.00
#
_symmetry.space_group_name_H-M   'P 1'
#
loop_
_entity.id
_entity.type
_entity.pdbx_description
1 polymer ?
#
loop_
_entity_poly.entity_id
_entity_poly.type
_entity_poly.pdbx_seq_one_letter_code
_entity_poly.pdbx_strand_id
1 'polypeptide(L)'
;MNKEDQEKIDIDNNSSRNIVIVGNGFDMSIGLKSSYQNFIEYIKNRKRFIEDYELYNYNRLFLRKYENFHLNWSDFESLYEETVRKINNRSQKNKETQDIFDITSINDSIKRLEEDFHEYLSAEYPRWVEQKTIQNGHSDFKKFTEEVNPFFIKMIKDENTFFINFNYTNTIEDLCESVLYDSSKLPQSKLEVKKAKERVFHIHGSLEEENILFGGGFTDSEEIDKIHYSQSLINDKLFRIKENELLNSTRKKIMSTIDLNHEDINHNLFIIGHSLQGSDFPFLSKLIQKANKVFIFYYEDDYIFKMEEILKKFGSTIAEKIVLVPFLEILLKDRLIVSSYKEYQTIDPFLTNKFPREDILSELSLSIDHFTFSNIKEFRIRPSNIEKVLSIAEKMVQNENVSNISRLYFEETIESVDFNKLINSKDFLVVLQWVNKVIFSNTEINSDFFIQLLNRGSRLNYIKMENCTLMNGCNKSADISVCKSLNRLEIIDCSYTANLLDTHENIFSIHSYKNNNIEKLTILRNTDILIKKDILEKSTNLLEVNISITNEENVYEEEVHLENLQILHIDYTSELVPKLTVGNKIEEIVLNGFPDNFIKLSSIMRDNKESVGFPKFRVFHLKTPDQMTSCRNIIVDVILDVFSNDTKFIVDNDIKSIKEYYLEYRNPHFQFFNSIEGLIDNAILIKLSNLVLEISNIGNQSIVEEFLEEVSTKIQTIKLIGQDIEQKAVSSSNKNNEYDPGTKSVTNKYTRIDSLLYEYATGNKSVIEEFYKTLKQENKAAIVLEVYREITNEIDHIKLNTEEDVLELKRKFLTQARDKVIKDFSEAWFVSKDELDLSAIQYVAGAHSIPNISGIINSKDYDSYKTKNLDANPIKYAQAMKQDWQKELDEKIVWLNDELRRVEK
;
A
#
# COMPACT_ATOMS: atom_id res chain seq x y z
N MET A 1 60.79 6.00 -21.30
CA MET A 1 59.99 5.75 -20.08
C MET A 1 58.79 6.66 -20.18
N ASN A 2 57.67 6.09 -20.61
CA ASN A 2 56.48 6.80 -21.03
C ASN A 2 55.63 7.19 -19.83
N LYS A 3 54.95 8.33 -19.93
CA LYS A 3 53.96 8.84 -18.96
C LYS A 3 52.83 7.84 -18.65
N GLU A 4 52.62 6.84 -19.49
CA GLU A 4 51.65 5.75 -19.28
C GLU A 4 52.06 4.78 -18.16
N ASP A 5 53.35 4.64 -17.85
CA ASP A 5 53.81 3.83 -16.71
C ASP A 5 53.70 4.58 -15.38
N GLN A 6 53.52 5.90 -15.41
CA GLN A 6 53.28 6.72 -14.23
C GLN A 6 51.78 6.78 -13.89
N GLU A 7 50.90 6.87 -14.90
CA GLU A 7 49.44 6.82 -14.71
C GLU A 7 48.92 5.42 -14.29
N LYS A 8 49.69 4.35 -14.50
CA LYS A 8 49.37 3.01 -13.96
C LYS A 8 49.84 2.78 -12.53
N ILE A 9 50.70 3.64 -12.00
CA ILE A 9 51.19 3.55 -10.60
C ILE A 9 50.34 4.45 -9.67
N ASP A 10 49.59 5.42 -10.21
CA ASP A 10 48.72 6.32 -9.42
C ASP A 10 47.27 5.83 -9.22
N ILE A 11 46.89 4.65 -9.73
CA ILE A 11 45.53 4.08 -9.52
C ILE A 11 45.43 3.21 -8.25
N ASP A 12 46.55 2.87 -7.61
CA ASP A 12 46.59 1.95 -6.46
C ASP A 12 46.73 2.65 -5.08
N ASN A 13 46.46 3.96 -5.00
CA ASN A 13 46.64 4.74 -3.75
C ASN A 13 45.40 5.51 -3.28
N ASN A 14 44.20 4.96 -3.52
CA ASN A 14 42.97 5.48 -2.91
C ASN A 14 42.60 4.59 -1.71
N SER A 15 43.32 4.74 -0.59
CA SER A 15 43.19 3.87 0.60
C SER A 15 41.88 4.12 1.37
N SER A 16 40.77 3.59 0.86
CA SER A 16 39.50 3.63 1.59
C SER A 16 39.58 2.76 2.85
N ARG A 17 39.22 3.30 4.00
CA ARG A 17 39.19 2.58 5.28
C ARG A 17 37.76 2.19 5.66
N ASN A 18 37.60 1.01 6.23
CA ASN A 18 36.31 0.55 6.75
C ASN A 18 36.29 0.68 8.27
N ILE A 19 35.30 1.38 8.81
CA ILE A 19 35.10 1.53 10.26
C ILE A 19 33.84 0.77 10.63
N VAL A 20 33.93 -0.14 11.57
CA VAL A 20 32.85 -1.05 11.95
C VAL A 20 32.45 -0.77 13.39
N ILE A 21 31.27 -0.23 13.58
CA ILE A 21 30.64 -0.04 14.88
C ILE A 21 29.88 -1.32 15.22
N VAL A 22 30.27 -1.95 16.32
CA VAL A 22 29.67 -3.16 16.84
C VAL A 22 28.92 -2.83 18.11
N GLY A 23 27.60 -3.04 18.11
CA GLY A 23 26.74 -2.88 19.29
C GLY A 23 26.11 -4.19 19.75
N ASN A 24 25.25 -4.13 20.78
CA ASN A 24 24.78 -5.30 21.50
C ASN A 24 23.98 -6.29 20.63
N GLY A 25 23.33 -5.80 19.57
CA GLY A 25 22.67 -6.65 18.57
C GLY A 25 23.61 -7.66 17.91
N PHE A 26 24.90 -7.35 17.80
CA PHE A 26 25.91 -8.29 17.29
C PHE A 26 26.00 -9.53 18.20
N ASP A 27 26.23 -9.32 19.50
CA ASP A 27 26.34 -10.39 20.50
C ASP A 27 25.04 -11.22 20.60
N MET A 28 23.89 -10.56 20.59
CA MET A 28 22.60 -11.25 20.59
C MET A 28 22.41 -12.13 19.36
N SER A 29 22.88 -11.68 18.19
CA SER A 29 22.71 -12.42 16.93
C SER A 29 23.52 -13.73 16.86
N ILE A 30 24.65 -13.79 17.56
CA ILE A 30 25.44 -15.03 17.76
C ILE A 30 24.96 -15.85 18.97
N GLY A 31 23.85 -15.44 19.58
CA GLY A 31 23.17 -16.17 20.66
C GLY A 31 23.74 -15.91 22.05
N LEU A 32 24.58 -14.89 22.25
CA LEU A 32 24.99 -14.48 23.59
C LEU A 32 23.85 -13.74 24.27
N LYS A 33 23.59 -14.06 25.54
CA LYS A 33 22.51 -13.44 26.33
C LYS A 33 22.91 -12.05 26.86
N SER A 34 23.44 -11.17 26.03
CA SER A 34 23.91 -9.84 26.43
C SER A 34 22.80 -8.76 26.50
N SER A 35 21.54 -9.12 26.24
CA SER A 35 20.42 -8.17 26.28
C SER A 35 20.17 -7.61 27.70
N TYR A 36 19.64 -6.38 27.75
CA TYR A 36 19.21 -5.77 29.01
C TYR A 36 18.23 -6.67 29.79
N GLN A 37 17.27 -7.27 29.09
CA GLN A 37 16.27 -8.15 29.71
C GLN A 37 16.91 -9.36 30.38
N ASN A 38 17.91 -9.99 29.75
CA ASN A 38 18.61 -11.14 30.33
C ASN A 38 19.36 -10.76 31.61
N PHE A 39 19.97 -9.57 31.63
CA PHE A 39 20.64 -9.04 32.83
C PHE A 39 19.64 -8.79 33.98
N ILE A 40 18.47 -8.21 33.69
CA ILE A 40 17.40 -8.03 34.68
C ILE A 40 16.97 -9.36 35.28
N GLU A 41 16.71 -10.35 34.43
CA GLU A 41 16.28 -11.68 34.86
C GLU A 41 17.36 -12.34 35.73
N TYR A 42 18.64 -12.16 35.38
CA TYR A 42 19.74 -12.61 36.22
C TYR A 42 19.72 -11.96 37.62
N ILE A 43 19.55 -10.64 37.72
CA ILE A 43 19.47 -9.95 39.03
C ILE A 43 18.28 -10.47 39.84
N LYS A 44 17.09 -10.55 39.22
CA LYS A 44 15.88 -11.06 39.88
C LYS A 44 16.09 -12.46 40.45
N ASN A 45 16.66 -13.36 39.66
CA ASN A 45 16.94 -14.73 40.08
C ASN A 45 17.99 -14.80 41.19
N ARG A 46 19.09 -14.04 41.05
CA ARG A 46 20.19 -14.04 42.01
C ARG A 46 19.77 -13.49 43.38
N LYS A 47 19.02 -12.39 43.40
CA LYS A 47 18.54 -11.75 44.63
C LYS A 47 17.22 -12.36 45.15
N ARG A 48 16.62 -13.29 44.38
CA ARG A 48 15.34 -13.95 44.67
C ARG A 48 14.18 -12.97 44.83
N PHE A 49 14.14 -11.96 43.96
CA PHE A 49 13.02 -11.03 43.90
C PHE A 49 11.81 -11.74 43.29
N ILE A 50 10.68 -11.68 43.98
CA ILE A 50 9.40 -12.27 43.56
C ILE A 50 8.57 -11.21 42.84
N GLU A 51 8.67 -9.96 43.30
CA GLU A 51 7.84 -8.85 42.86
C GLU A 51 8.70 -7.77 42.16
N ASP A 52 8.18 -7.15 41.10
CA ASP A 52 8.90 -6.14 40.33
C ASP A 52 9.34 -4.93 41.18
N TYR A 53 8.60 -4.63 42.26
CA TYR A 53 8.95 -3.50 43.13
C TYR A 53 10.24 -3.68 43.93
N GLU A 54 10.63 -4.93 44.20
CA GLU A 54 11.86 -5.25 44.92
C GLU A 54 13.08 -4.85 44.09
N LEU A 55 12.99 -5.01 42.77
CA LEU A 55 14.01 -4.56 41.84
C LEU A 55 14.14 -3.02 41.86
N TYR A 56 13.03 -2.28 41.88
CA TYR A 56 13.05 -0.81 42.02
C TYR A 56 13.66 -0.32 43.32
N ASN A 57 13.49 -1.09 44.40
CA ASN A 57 14.09 -0.78 45.69
C ASN A 57 15.59 -1.13 45.74
N TYR A 58 16.02 -2.09 44.92
CA TYR A 58 17.42 -2.52 44.84
C TYR A 58 18.32 -1.47 44.17
N ASN A 59 17.88 -0.90 43.05
CA ASN A 59 18.61 0.18 42.37
C ASN A 59 17.65 1.23 41.80
N ARG A 60 17.96 2.51 42.03
CA ARG A 60 17.11 3.65 41.64
C ARG A 60 17.00 3.84 40.13
N LEU A 61 17.88 3.21 39.35
CA LEU A 61 17.85 3.24 37.89
C LEU A 61 16.88 2.20 37.28
N PHE A 62 16.17 1.41 38.10
CA PHE A 62 15.04 0.62 37.61
C PHE A 62 13.73 1.44 37.69
N LEU A 63 13.01 1.60 36.57
CA LEU A 63 11.77 2.41 36.50
C LEU A 63 10.50 1.63 36.89
N ARG A 64 9.69 2.22 37.76
CA ARG A 64 8.35 1.71 38.15
C ARG A 64 7.37 1.76 36.98
N LYS A 65 6.65 0.66 36.74
CA LYS A 65 5.47 0.62 35.86
C LYS A 65 4.35 1.48 36.45
N TYR A 66 3.93 2.55 35.75
CA TYR A 66 2.76 3.35 36.11
C TYR A 66 1.70 3.27 35.01
N GLU A 67 0.44 3.15 35.40
CA GLU A 67 -0.70 2.97 34.50
C GLU A 67 -0.82 4.12 33.48
N ASN A 68 -0.94 3.74 32.20
CA ASN A 68 -1.06 4.57 30.99
C ASN A 68 0.23 5.17 30.39
N PHE A 69 1.42 4.84 30.91
CA PHE A 69 2.66 4.92 30.14
C PHE A 69 3.26 3.52 30.01
N HIS A 70 3.31 2.98 28.79
CA HIS A 70 4.18 1.84 28.47
C HIS A 70 5.64 2.28 28.56
N LEU A 71 6.15 2.56 29.75
CA LEU A 71 7.58 2.74 29.97
C LEU A 71 8.19 1.37 30.27
N ASN A 72 8.77 0.82 29.20
CA ASN A 72 9.56 -0.40 29.17
C ASN A 72 10.77 -0.32 30.11
N TRP A 73 11.24 -1.48 30.54
CA TRP A 73 12.57 -1.75 31.07
C TRP A 73 13.64 -0.87 30.37
N SER A 74 14.04 0.23 31.02
CA SER A 74 14.75 1.38 30.41
C SER A 74 16.25 1.18 30.32
N ASP A 75 16.86 1.78 29.29
CA ASP A 75 18.31 1.99 29.21
C ASP A 75 18.81 2.82 30.42
N PHE A 76 19.70 2.23 31.23
CA PHE A 76 20.21 2.82 32.48
C PHE A 76 20.92 4.14 32.25
N GLU A 77 21.60 4.27 31.11
CA GLU A 77 22.43 5.41 30.73
C GLU A 77 21.55 6.64 30.52
N SER A 78 20.52 6.48 29.69
CA SER A 78 19.54 7.52 29.39
C SER A 78 18.82 8.00 30.64
N LEU A 79 18.44 7.08 31.54
CA LEU A 79 17.78 7.42 32.79
C LEU A 79 18.72 8.12 33.78
N TYR A 80 19.99 7.69 33.86
CA TYR A 80 21.00 8.34 34.66
C TYR A 80 21.18 9.79 34.22
N GLU A 81 21.37 10.03 32.92
CA GLU A 81 21.49 11.39 32.37
C GLU A 81 20.26 12.25 32.67
N GLU A 82 19.06 11.74 32.39
CA GLU A 82 17.82 12.49 32.61
C GLU A 82 17.63 12.85 34.10
N THR A 83 17.95 11.92 35.00
CA THR A 83 17.86 12.14 36.45
C THR A 83 18.84 13.22 36.90
N VAL A 84 20.10 13.16 36.44
CA VAL A 84 21.11 14.17 36.76
C VAL A 84 20.72 15.54 36.19
N ARG A 85 20.17 15.62 34.97
CA ARG A 85 19.66 16.88 34.39
C ARG A 85 18.47 17.43 35.18
N LYS A 86 17.52 16.58 35.58
CA LYS A 86 16.38 16.97 36.41
C LYS A 86 16.82 17.58 37.74
N ILE A 87 17.84 17.01 38.38
CA ILE A 87 18.39 17.54 39.64
C ILE A 87 19.07 18.90 39.41
N ASN A 88 19.90 19.03 38.37
CA ASN A 88 20.56 20.30 38.03
C ASN A 88 19.56 21.42 37.68
N ASN A 89 18.38 21.09 37.15
CA ASN A 89 17.33 22.06 36.80
C ASN A 89 16.41 22.47 37.96
N ARG A 90 16.57 21.92 39.18
CA ARG A 90 15.77 22.32 40.35
C ARG A 90 16.11 23.77 40.76
N SER A 91 15.10 24.58 41.10
CA SER A 91 15.22 26.05 41.18
C SER A 91 16.36 26.52 42.11
N GLN A 92 17.19 27.44 41.62
CA GLN A 92 18.37 28.03 42.28
C GLN A 92 18.10 28.84 43.56
N LYS A 93 16.88 28.79 44.14
CA LYS A 93 16.50 29.70 45.22
C LYS A 93 16.83 29.25 46.64
N ASN A 94 17.16 27.98 46.88
CA ASN A 94 17.74 27.54 48.16
C ASN A 94 18.70 26.39 47.88
N LYS A 95 19.97 26.62 48.15
CA LYS A 95 21.03 25.63 48.26
C LYS A 95 20.62 24.66 49.39
N GLU A 96 20.95 23.37 49.38
CA GLU A 96 22.09 22.87 50.15
C GLU A 96 21.87 21.37 50.40
N THR A 97 22.88 20.52 50.22
CA THR A 97 22.94 19.11 50.67
C THR A 97 22.06 18.08 49.95
N GLN A 98 20.74 18.25 49.83
CA GLN A 98 19.86 17.17 49.32
C GLN A 98 20.13 16.83 47.86
N ASP A 99 20.31 17.82 46.99
CA ASP A 99 20.63 17.57 45.58
C ASP A 99 22.01 16.92 45.41
N ILE A 100 22.99 17.28 46.24
CA ILE A 100 24.32 16.64 46.27
C ILE A 100 24.19 15.19 46.72
N PHE A 101 23.35 14.92 47.72
CA PHE A 101 23.06 13.56 48.17
C PHE A 101 22.34 12.75 47.08
N ASP A 102 21.37 13.33 46.38
CA ASP A 102 20.67 12.68 45.27
C ASP A 102 21.62 12.35 44.11
N ILE A 103 22.52 13.28 43.75
CA ILE A 103 23.56 13.06 42.71
C ILE A 103 24.56 11.99 43.17
N THR A 104 24.98 12.01 44.43
CA THR A 104 25.89 10.99 44.96
C THR A 104 25.21 9.62 44.97
N SER A 105 23.95 9.56 45.38
CA SER A 105 23.14 8.34 45.38
C SER A 105 22.95 7.76 43.98
N ILE A 106 22.69 8.58 42.96
CA ILE A 106 22.57 8.11 41.57
C ILE A 106 23.94 7.68 41.01
N ASN A 107 25.01 8.36 41.42
CA ASN A 107 26.38 7.99 41.07
C ASN A 107 26.80 6.64 41.66
N ASP A 108 26.41 6.35 42.90
CA ASP A 108 26.62 5.03 43.51
C ASP A 108 25.74 3.97 42.84
N SER A 109 24.55 4.36 42.37
CA SER A 109 23.60 3.45 41.71
C SER A 109 24.14 2.94 40.38
N ILE A 110 24.71 3.81 39.54
CA ILE A 110 25.31 3.39 38.25
C ILE A 110 26.54 2.52 38.47
N LYS A 111 27.42 2.84 39.42
CA LYS A 111 28.60 2.02 39.75
C LYS A 111 28.22 0.60 40.22
N ARG A 112 27.20 0.49 41.08
CA ARG A 112 26.69 -0.83 41.49
C ARG A 112 26.13 -1.64 40.32
N LEU A 113 25.49 -0.98 39.34
CA LEU A 113 25.02 -1.68 38.15
C LEU A 113 26.18 -2.16 37.26
N GLU A 114 27.24 -1.37 37.13
CA GLU A 114 28.45 -1.79 36.41
C GLU A 114 29.07 -3.02 37.08
N GLU A 115 29.15 -3.05 38.42
CA GLU A 115 29.63 -4.21 39.19
C GLU A 115 28.73 -5.45 39.01
N ASP A 116 27.41 -5.27 39.14
CA ASP A 116 26.44 -6.36 38.95
C ASP A 116 26.48 -6.90 37.51
N PHE A 117 26.65 -6.02 36.52
CA PHE A 117 26.72 -6.37 35.11
C PHE A 117 28.02 -7.07 34.75
N HIS A 118 29.14 -6.61 35.32
CA HIS A 118 30.42 -7.32 35.22
C HIS A 118 30.27 -8.75 35.73
N GLU A 119 29.73 -8.94 36.94
CA GLU A 119 29.51 -10.27 37.50
C GLU A 119 28.60 -11.14 36.63
N TYR A 120 27.53 -10.55 36.07
CA TYR A 120 26.64 -11.24 35.15
C TYR A 120 27.39 -11.75 33.91
N LEU A 121 28.12 -10.86 33.23
CA LEU A 121 28.88 -11.21 32.03
C LEU A 121 30.03 -12.17 32.33
N SER A 122 30.70 -12.06 33.48
CA SER A 122 31.74 -13.02 33.91
C SER A 122 31.18 -14.43 34.07
N ALA A 123 29.88 -14.58 34.34
CA ALA A 123 29.22 -15.88 34.41
C ALA A 123 28.66 -16.36 33.06
N GLU A 124 28.08 -15.46 32.27
CA GLU A 124 27.41 -15.79 31.00
C GLU A 124 28.41 -15.99 29.85
N TYR A 125 29.40 -15.12 29.72
CA TYR A 125 30.32 -15.12 28.58
C TYR A 125 31.14 -16.42 28.49
N PRO A 126 31.78 -16.93 29.57
CA PRO A 126 32.52 -18.20 29.48
C PRO A 126 31.63 -19.39 29.13
N ARG A 127 30.38 -19.43 29.63
CA ARG A 127 29.41 -20.48 29.30
C ARG A 127 29.05 -20.45 27.83
N TRP A 128 28.83 -19.26 27.28
CA TRP A 128 28.55 -19.10 25.86
C TRP A 128 29.74 -19.51 25.00
N VAL A 129 30.97 -19.13 25.36
CA VAL A 129 32.20 -19.56 24.66
C VAL A 129 32.32 -21.09 24.65
N GLU A 130 32.12 -21.75 25.79
CA GLU A 130 32.16 -23.21 25.91
C GLU A 130 31.10 -23.90 25.03
N GLN A 131 29.92 -23.30 24.89
CA GLN A 131 28.83 -23.84 24.07
C GLN A 131 29.04 -23.63 22.57
N LYS A 132 29.68 -22.52 22.17
CA LYS A 132 29.76 -22.07 20.77
C LYS A 132 31.10 -22.32 20.09
N THR A 133 32.13 -22.69 20.86
CA THR A 133 33.49 -22.87 20.33
C THR A 133 34.03 -24.24 20.66
N ILE A 134 34.88 -24.75 19.76
CA ILE A 134 35.69 -25.95 19.95
C ILE A 134 37.16 -25.55 20.08
N GLN A 135 37.89 -26.26 20.95
CA GLN A 135 39.34 -26.09 21.06
C GLN A 135 40.02 -26.73 19.86
N ASN A 136 40.85 -25.94 19.16
CA ASN A 136 41.62 -26.40 18.01
C ASN A 136 42.94 -27.04 18.48
N GLY A 137 42.90 -28.30 18.93
CA GLY A 137 44.09 -29.04 19.37
C GLY A 137 44.77 -28.45 20.62
N HIS A 138 46.11 -28.49 20.68
CA HIS A 138 46.92 -28.00 21.82
C HIS A 138 47.10 -26.47 21.87
N SER A 139 46.16 -25.67 21.35
CA SER A 139 46.34 -24.21 21.26
C SER A 139 45.22 -23.44 21.94
N ASP A 140 45.57 -22.28 22.52
CA ASP A 140 44.65 -21.38 23.25
C ASP A 140 43.65 -20.63 22.34
N PHE A 141 43.58 -20.95 21.04
CA PHE A 141 42.72 -20.28 20.06
C PHE A 141 41.37 -20.97 19.91
N LYS A 142 40.31 -20.17 19.84
CA LYS A 142 38.92 -20.61 19.70
C LYS A 142 38.51 -20.73 18.24
N LYS A 143 37.67 -21.72 17.94
CA LYS A 143 37.02 -21.88 16.64
C LYS A 143 35.53 -22.10 16.84
N PHE A 144 34.69 -21.33 16.14
CA PHE A 144 33.24 -21.50 16.20
C PHE A 144 32.81 -22.84 15.62
N THR A 145 31.75 -23.42 16.19
CA THR A 145 31.13 -24.64 15.67
C THR A 145 30.41 -24.43 14.35
N GLU A 146 29.77 -23.27 14.21
CA GLU A 146 29.09 -22.80 13.00
C GLU A 146 30.05 -22.09 12.04
N GLU A 147 29.70 -22.06 10.75
CA GLU A 147 30.48 -21.35 9.74
C GLU A 147 30.27 -19.83 9.85
N VAL A 148 31.35 -19.05 9.77
CA VAL A 148 31.26 -17.58 9.79
C VAL A 148 30.82 -17.10 8.41
N ASN A 149 29.88 -16.18 8.35
CA ASN A 149 29.38 -15.65 7.09
C ASN A 149 30.51 -14.95 6.28
N PRO A 150 30.65 -15.24 4.97
CA PRO A 150 31.68 -14.68 4.10
C PRO A 150 31.84 -13.14 4.16
N PHE A 151 30.74 -12.42 4.36
CA PHE A 151 30.78 -10.96 4.55
C PHE A 151 31.70 -10.57 5.73
N PHE A 152 31.54 -11.20 6.89
CA PHE A 152 32.37 -10.90 8.07
C PHE A 152 33.79 -11.45 7.92
N ILE A 153 33.97 -12.60 7.23
CA ILE A 153 35.30 -13.12 6.90
C ILE A 153 36.11 -12.09 6.10
N LYS A 154 35.50 -11.47 5.09
CA LYS A 154 36.14 -10.43 4.26
C LYS A 154 36.53 -9.22 5.10
N MET A 155 35.65 -8.74 5.97
CA MET A 155 35.92 -7.62 6.87
C MET A 155 37.05 -7.92 7.87
N ILE A 156 37.12 -9.14 8.41
CA ILE A 156 38.17 -9.55 9.34
C ILE A 156 39.53 -9.65 8.63
N LYS A 157 39.56 -10.21 7.41
CA LYS A 157 40.79 -10.38 6.63
C LYS A 157 41.34 -9.07 6.06
N ASP A 158 40.50 -8.08 5.83
CA ASP A 158 40.92 -6.77 5.34
C ASP A 158 41.70 -6.00 6.42
N GLU A 159 42.99 -5.72 6.16
CA GLU A 159 43.87 -4.98 7.07
C GLU A 159 43.44 -3.50 7.22
N ASN A 160 42.63 -2.95 6.30
CA ASN A 160 42.10 -1.58 6.35
C ASN A 160 40.74 -1.46 7.06
N THR A 161 40.26 -2.55 7.66
CA THR A 161 39.04 -2.57 8.47
C THR A 161 39.36 -2.40 9.96
N PHE A 162 38.66 -1.50 10.66
CA PHE A 162 38.85 -1.24 12.08
C PHE A 162 37.52 -1.41 12.83
N PHE A 163 37.54 -2.08 13.98
CA PHE A 163 36.36 -2.38 14.77
C PHE A 163 36.32 -1.48 16.00
N ILE A 164 35.24 -0.74 16.19
CA ILE A 164 34.94 -0.01 17.43
C ILE A 164 33.84 -0.80 18.12
N ASN A 165 34.22 -1.51 19.18
CA ASN A 165 33.33 -2.35 19.96
C ASN A 165 32.69 -1.53 21.08
N PHE A 166 31.36 -1.44 21.04
CA PHE A 166 30.54 -0.87 22.12
C PHE A 166 30.08 -1.94 23.11
N ASN A 167 30.29 -3.22 22.79
CA ASN A 167 30.04 -4.30 23.71
C ASN A 167 31.20 -4.45 24.69
N TYR A 168 30.94 -5.20 25.75
CA TYR A 168 31.88 -5.43 26.84
C TYR A 168 32.63 -6.77 26.71
N THR A 169 32.39 -7.50 25.63
CA THR A 169 32.78 -8.89 25.41
C THR A 169 33.82 -8.98 24.29
N ASN A 170 34.61 -10.05 24.27
CA ASN A 170 35.64 -10.29 23.26
C ASN A 170 35.11 -11.08 22.04
N THR A 171 33.82 -10.93 21.72
CA THR A 171 33.15 -11.72 20.67
C THR A 171 33.78 -11.50 19.28
N ILE A 172 34.20 -10.27 18.98
CA ILE A 172 34.89 -9.91 17.73
C ILE A 172 36.29 -10.52 17.68
N GLU A 173 37.03 -10.51 18.79
CA GLU A 173 38.34 -11.12 18.90
C GLU A 173 38.26 -12.64 18.73
N ASP A 174 37.28 -13.28 19.36
CA ASP A 174 36.99 -14.71 19.22
C ASP A 174 36.62 -15.05 17.76
N LEU A 175 35.93 -14.15 17.06
CA LEU A 175 35.66 -14.27 15.62
C LEU A 175 36.93 -14.13 14.77
N CYS A 176 37.82 -13.21 15.13
CA CYS A 176 39.13 -13.07 14.47
C CYS A 176 39.97 -14.35 14.61
N GLU A 177 39.97 -14.97 15.79
CA GLU A 177 40.62 -16.27 16.01
C GLU A 177 40.03 -17.34 15.10
N SER A 178 38.70 -17.48 15.11
CA SER A 178 38.02 -18.52 14.34
C SER A 178 38.23 -18.40 12.82
N VAL A 179 38.39 -17.18 12.30
CA VAL A 179 38.55 -16.90 10.87
C VAL A 179 39.99 -17.01 10.39
N LEU A 180 40.96 -16.52 11.17
CA LEU A 180 42.35 -16.36 10.73
C LEU A 180 43.26 -17.48 11.24
N TYR A 181 42.90 -18.17 12.33
CA TYR A 181 43.75 -19.21 12.88
C TYR A 181 43.66 -20.51 12.07
N ASP A 182 44.81 -20.93 11.52
CA ASP A 182 45.01 -22.20 10.84
C ASP A 182 46.15 -22.97 11.51
N SER A 183 45.83 -24.15 12.05
CA SER A 183 46.78 -25.03 12.76
C SER A 183 47.88 -25.58 11.82
N SER A 184 47.65 -25.58 10.51
CA SER A 184 48.63 -26.01 9.51
C SER A 184 49.67 -24.93 9.17
N LYS A 185 49.44 -23.66 9.54
CA LYS A 185 50.27 -22.49 9.21
C LYS A 185 50.70 -21.67 10.44
N LEU A 186 51.21 -22.38 11.46
CA LEU A 186 51.43 -21.92 12.84
C LEU A 186 52.05 -20.53 13.07
N PRO A 187 53.21 -20.13 12.48
CA PRO A 187 53.80 -18.82 12.79
C PRO A 187 53.07 -17.67 12.09
N GLN A 188 52.54 -17.91 10.90
CA GLN A 188 51.87 -16.90 10.09
C GLN A 188 50.46 -16.60 10.63
N SER A 189 49.66 -17.63 10.89
CA SER A 189 48.27 -17.46 11.36
C SER A 189 48.21 -16.78 12.74
N LYS A 190 49.13 -17.08 13.65
CA LYS A 190 49.24 -16.39 14.95
C LYS A 190 49.53 -14.88 14.80
N LEU A 191 50.39 -14.51 13.85
CA LEU A 191 50.69 -13.11 13.58
C LEU A 191 49.49 -12.38 12.97
N GLU A 192 48.77 -13.02 12.06
CA GLU A 192 47.56 -12.49 11.44
C GLU A 192 46.46 -12.25 12.47
N VAL A 193 46.20 -13.22 13.37
CA VAL A 193 45.25 -13.06 14.49
C VAL A 193 45.66 -11.90 15.39
N LYS A 194 46.94 -11.81 15.77
CA LYS A 194 47.43 -10.72 16.63
C LYS A 194 47.19 -9.35 15.98
N LYS A 195 47.55 -9.19 14.70
CA LYS A 195 47.29 -7.96 13.95
C LYS A 195 45.81 -7.62 13.85
N ALA A 196 44.93 -8.63 13.72
CA ALA A 196 43.50 -8.42 13.67
C ALA A 196 42.93 -7.92 15.01
N LYS A 197 43.34 -8.53 16.13
CA LYS A 197 42.95 -8.08 17.46
C LYS A 197 43.43 -6.65 17.79
N GLU A 198 44.60 -6.26 17.29
CA GLU A 198 45.11 -4.88 17.45
C GLU A 198 44.25 -3.81 16.74
N ARG A 199 43.36 -4.22 15.82
CA ARG A 199 42.39 -3.35 15.13
C ARG A 199 41.02 -3.27 15.81
N VAL A 200 40.83 -3.96 16.94
CA VAL A 200 39.60 -3.93 17.74
C VAL A 200 39.78 -2.96 18.92
N PHE A 201 38.87 -2.01 19.03
CA PHE A 201 38.92 -0.95 20.04
C PHE A 201 37.67 -0.97 20.92
N HIS A 202 37.84 -1.28 22.21
CA HIS A 202 36.77 -1.23 23.21
C HIS A 202 36.62 0.18 23.76
N ILE A 203 35.49 0.82 23.51
CA ILE A 203 35.25 2.21 23.93
C ILE A 203 34.63 2.34 25.33
N HIS A 204 33.97 1.28 25.80
CA HIS A 204 33.31 1.19 27.10
C HIS A 204 34.05 0.30 28.11
N GLY A 205 35.28 -0.11 27.78
CA GLY A 205 35.98 -1.15 28.53
C GLY A 205 35.55 -2.56 28.13
N SER A 206 36.18 -3.53 28.75
CA SER A 206 35.98 -4.94 28.47
C SER A 206 35.87 -5.75 29.77
N LEU A 207 35.28 -6.92 29.65
CA LEU A 207 35.19 -7.91 30.72
C LEU A 207 36.58 -8.37 31.20
N GLU A 208 37.54 -8.50 30.29
CA GLU A 208 38.91 -8.94 30.61
C GLU A 208 39.70 -7.94 31.44
N GLU A 209 39.47 -6.64 31.21
CA GLU A 209 40.20 -5.54 31.86
C GLU A 209 39.47 -5.03 33.13
N GLU A 210 38.35 -5.66 33.49
CA GLU A 210 37.50 -5.34 34.65
C GLU A 210 37.12 -3.83 34.74
N ASN A 211 37.00 -3.16 33.58
CA ASN A 211 36.86 -1.70 33.49
C ASN A 211 35.57 -1.26 32.76
N ILE A 212 34.53 -2.09 32.84
CA ILE A 212 33.20 -1.84 32.26
C ILE A 212 32.68 -0.47 32.69
N LEU A 213 32.24 0.29 31.70
CA LEU A 213 31.78 1.65 31.88
C LEU A 213 30.46 1.88 31.14
N PHE A 214 29.39 2.07 31.90
CA PHE A 214 28.12 2.49 31.35
C PHE A 214 28.20 3.95 30.90
N GLY A 215 27.59 4.22 29.76
CA GLY A 215 27.53 5.51 29.11
C GLY A 215 26.59 6.51 29.79
N GLY A 216 26.77 7.78 29.42
CA GLY A 216 26.18 8.94 30.06
C GLY A 216 27.16 10.13 30.00
N GLY A 217 26.98 11.06 29.07
CA GLY A 217 27.96 12.11 28.79
C GLY A 217 27.33 13.50 28.63
N PHE A 218 27.70 14.42 29.51
CA PHE A 218 27.31 15.83 29.42
C PHE A 218 28.33 16.67 28.65
N THR A 219 29.60 16.27 28.66
CA THR A 219 30.74 17.06 28.18
C THR A 219 30.87 17.23 26.66
N ASP A 220 30.11 16.49 25.87
CA ASP A 220 29.97 16.70 24.42
C ASP A 220 28.63 17.37 24.05
N SER A 221 27.83 17.81 25.05
CA SER A 221 26.55 18.49 24.84
C SER A 221 26.67 20.02 24.91
N GLU A 222 25.87 20.75 24.12
CA GLU A 222 25.77 22.22 24.18
C GLU A 222 25.22 22.76 25.53
N GLU A 223 24.93 21.88 26.49
CA GLU A 223 24.25 22.19 27.74
C GLU A 223 25.14 22.08 28.99
N ILE A 224 26.47 21.91 28.85
CA ILE A 224 27.41 21.85 30.00
C ILE A 224 27.22 23.06 30.93
N ASP A 225 26.93 24.23 30.36
CA ASP A 225 26.71 25.47 31.11
C ASP A 225 25.51 25.40 32.08
N LYS A 226 24.63 24.41 31.92
CA LYS A 226 23.49 24.13 32.81
C LYS A 226 23.83 23.19 33.97
N ILE A 227 25.07 22.68 34.05
CA ILE A 227 25.52 21.83 35.16
C ILE A 227 26.02 22.70 36.30
N HIS A 228 25.35 22.62 37.44
CA HIS A 228 25.63 23.44 38.62
C HIS A 228 26.41 22.68 39.70
N TYR A 229 26.33 21.33 39.70
CA TYR A 229 26.96 20.48 40.71
C TYR A 229 28.15 19.72 40.12
N SER A 230 29.34 19.90 40.68
CA SER A 230 30.56 19.21 40.20
C SER A 230 30.46 17.68 40.32
N GLN A 231 29.69 17.18 41.29
CA GLN A 231 29.43 15.74 41.45
C GLN A 231 28.69 15.13 40.26
N SER A 232 27.96 15.94 39.47
CA SER A 232 27.30 15.48 38.25
C SER A 232 28.28 15.07 37.15
N LEU A 233 29.54 15.53 37.22
CA LEU A 233 30.57 15.20 36.23
C LEU A 233 31.40 13.97 36.63
N ILE A 234 31.27 13.45 37.86
CA ILE A 234 32.10 12.32 38.35
C ILE A 234 31.90 11.06 37.51
N ASN A 235 30.66 10.77 37.13
CA ASN A 235 30.34 9.64 36.27
C ASN A 235 30.07 10.03 34.82
N ASP A 236 30.48 11.24 34.42
CA ASP A 236 30.49 11.60 33.01
C ASP A 236 31.46 10.68 32.25
N LYS A 237 30.93 10.07 31.19
CA LYS A 237 31.62 9.05 30.39
C LYS A 237 32.98 9.54 29.88
N LEU A 238 33.05 10.78 29.41
CA LEU A 238 34.27 11.34 28.82
C LEU A 238 35.35 11.61 29.85
N PHE A 239 34.96 12.06 31.05
CA PHE A 239 35.87 12.23 32.18
C PHE A 239 36.43 10.87 32.63
N ARG A 240 35.58 9.87 32.87
CA ARG A 240 36.03 8.53 33.28
C ARG A 240 36.90 7.84 32.23
N ILE A 241 36.61 8.00 30.93
CA ILE A 241 37.48 7.53 29.85
C ILE A 241 38.85 8.21 29.90
N LYS A 242 38.93 9.51 30.20
CA LYS A 242 40.21 10.24 30.29
C LYS A 242 41.03 9.86 31.53
N GLU A 243 40.36 9.56 32.64
CA GLU A 243 40.99 9.13 33.90
C GLU A 243 41.52 7.69 33.82
N ASN A 244 40.84 6.79 33.10
CA ASN A 244 41.33 5.44 32.89
C ASN A 244 42.44 5.42 31.82
N GLU A 245 43.66 5.03 32.19
CA GLU A 245 44.82 5.05 31.30
C GLU A 245 44.63 4.19 30.02
N LEU A 246 44.00 3.02 30.16
CA LEU A 246 43.77 2.10 29.05
C LEU A 246 42.72 2.66 28.08
N LEU A 247 41.57 3.09 28.59
CA LEU A 247 40.50 3.67 27.77
C LEU A 247 40.94 4.98 27.11
N ASN A 248 41.71 5.82 27.79
CA ASN A 248 42.27 7.03 27.23
C ASN A 248 43.28 6.72 26.11
N SER A 249 44.11 5.69 26.30
CA SER A 249 45.03 5.19 25.26
C SER A 249 44.26 4.68 24.04
N THR A 250 43.21 3.87 24.25
CA THR A 250 42.33 3.38 23.18
C THR A 250 41.65 4.53 22.45
N ARG A 251 41.09 5.51 23.17
CA ARG A 251 40.50 6.70 22.57
C ARG A 251 41.52 7.48 21.73
N LYS A 252 42.74 7.70 22.22
CA LYS A 252 43.81 8.37 21.47
C LYS A 252 44.17 7.58 20.22
N LYS A 253 44.27 6.26 20.31
CA LYS A 253 44.50 5.36 19.17
C LYS A 253 43.38 5.44 18.14
N ILE A 254 42.10 5.42 18.55
CA ILE A 254 40.97 5.62 17.64
C ILE A 254 41.13 6.95 16.91
N MET A 255 41.36 8.05 17.64
CA MET A 255 41.48 9.39 17.05
C MET A 255 42.68 9.52 16.09
N SER A 256 43.81 8.89 16.40
CA SER A 256 45.02 8.94 15.54
C SER A 256 44.97 7.97 14.37
N THR A 257 44.36 6.80 14.53
CA THR A 257 44.34 5.72 13.53
C THR A 257 43.23 5.93 12.51
N ILE A 258 42.08 6.43 12.96
CA ILE A 258 40.96 6.77 12.07
C ILE A 258 41.22 8.10 11.36
N ASP A 259 42.13 8.92 11.88
CA ASP A 259 42.55 10.21 11.31
C ASP A 259 41.37 11.06 10.82
N LEU A 260 40.44 11.31 11.74
CA LEU A 260 39.23 12.07 11.44
C LEU A 260 39.52 13.49 10.92
N ASN A 261 40.76 13.98 10.97
CA ASN A 261 41.11 15.35 10.62
C ASN A 261 41.77 15.49 9.25
N HIS A 262 42.06 14.39 8.53
CA HIS A 262 42.63 14.44 7.20
C HIS A 262 41.51 14.33 6.15
N GLU A 263 41.32 15.37 5.34
CA GLU A 263 40.20 15.46 4.36
C GLU A 263 40.34 14.48 3.18
N ASP A 264 41.51 13.86 2.99
CA ASP A 264 41.86 13.05 1.82
C ASP A 264 41.59 11.54 1.95
N ILE A 265 41.09 11.05 3.11
CA ILE A 265 40.88 9.61 3.34
C ILE A 265 39.38 9.27 3.29
N ASN A 266 39.01 8.41 2.34
CA ASN A 266 37.62 7.94 2.23
C ASN A 266 37.30 6.89 3.30
N HIS A 267 36.34 7.18 4.18
CA HIS A 267 35.88 6.25 5.21
C HIS A 267 34.49 5.70 4.91
N ASN A 268 34.34 4.38 4.88
CA ASN A 268 33.05 3.71 4.92
C ASN A 268 32.73 3.31 6.36
N LEU A 269 31.51 3.62 6.81
CA LEU A 269 31.07 3.31 8.17
C LEU A 269 30.04 2.16 8.12
N PHE A 270 30.25 1.12 8.91
CA PHE A 270 29.35 -0.03 9.06
C PHE A 270 28.82 -0.04 10.47
N ILE A 271 27.50 0.00 10.65
CA ILE A 271 26.85 0.05 11.96
C ILE A 271 26.07 -1.25 12.14
N ILE A 272 26.58 -2.13 13.01
CA ILE A 272 26.09 -3.50 13.18
C ILE A 272 25.62 -3.69 14.62
N GLY A 273 24.31 -3.91 14.79
CA GLY A 273 23.71 -4.23 16.09
C GLY A 273 23.70 -3.07 17.09
N HIS A 274 23.96 -1.84 16.65
CA HIS A 274 23.93 -0.64 17.49
C HIS A 274 22.58 0.10 17.36
N SER A 275 22.05 0.64 18.47
CA SER A 275 20.72 1.29 18.53
C SER A 275 20.69 2.68 17.88
N LEU A 276 21.83 3.37 17.82
CA LEU A 276 21.99 4.77 17.36
C LEU A 276 21.17 5.77 18.18
N GLN A 277 20.96 5.47 19.46
CA GLN A 277 20.25 6.32 20.41
C GLN A 277 21.07 6.51 21.68
N GLY A 278 20.67 7.47 22.51
CA GLY A 278 21.24 7.68 23.83
C GLY A 278 22.61 8.36 23.85
N SER A 279 23.39 8.04 24.89
CA SER A 279 24.63 8.74 25.26
C SER A 279 25.78 8.56 24.26
N ASP A 280 25.70 7.53 23.41
CA ASP A 280 26.73 7.17 22.44
C ASP A 280 26.64 7.95 21.12
N PHE A 281 25.46 8.53 20.85
CA PHE A 281 25.20 9.23 19.61
C PHE A 281 26.16 10.42 19.35
N PRO A 282 26.55 11.26 20.32
CA PRO A 282 27.53 12.32 20.09
C PRO A 282 28.89 11.82 19.57
N PHE A 283 29.36 10.66 20.04
CA PHE A 283 30.58 10.06 19.50
C PHE A 283 30.37 9.57 18.06
N LEU A 284 29.28 8.83 17.83
CA LEU A 284 28.94 8.29 16.51
C LEU A 284 28.64 9.37 15.47
N SER A 285 28.08 10.50 15.90
CA SER A 285 27.74 11.63 15.05
C SER A 285 28.94 12.15 14.26
N LYS A 286 30.10 12.22 14.92
CA LYS A 286 31.36 12.68 14.31
C LYS A 286 31.84 11.71 13.23
N LEU A 287 31.61 10.41 13.41
CA LEU A 287 31.94 9.38 12.42
C LEU A 287 30.95 9.39 11.25
N ILE A 288 29.66 9.48 11.54
CA ILE A 288 28.58 9.52 10.52
C ILE A 288 28.74 10.73 9.60
N GLN A 289 29.05 11.92 10.16
CA GLN A 289 29.22 13.14 9.37
C GLN A 289 30.38 13.04 8.36
N LYS A 290 31.49 12.42 8.78
CA LYS A 290 32.73 12.32 8.00
C LYS A 290 32.77 11.11 7.08
N ALA A 291 31.88 10.14 7.26
CA ALA A 291 31.79 8.98 6.39
C ALA A 291 31.38 9.39 4.96
N ASN A 292 31.92 8.65 3.99
CA ASN A 292 31.51 8.71 2.60
C ASN A 292 30.19 7.96 2.39
N LYS A 293 30.13 6.71 2.86
CA LYS A 293 28.92 5.89 2.95
C LYS A 293 28.73 5.35 4.37
N VAL A 294 27.48 5.24 4.80
CA VAL A 294 27.09 4.70 6.10
C VAL A 294 26.14 3.52 5.91
N PHE A 295 26.63 2.31 6.13
CA PHE A 295 25.84 1.08 6.07
C PHE A 295 25.22 0.80 7.44
N ILE A 296 23.90 0.82 7.52
CA ILE A 296 23.17 0.52 8.76
C ILE A 296 22.52 -0.86 8.63
N PHE A 297 22.98 -1.79 9.47
CA PHE A 297 22.40 -3.13 9.56
C PHE A 297 21.20 -3.11 10.50
N TYR A 298 20.04 -3.49 9.99
CA TYR A 298 18.76 -3.30 10.66
C TYR A 298 17.99 -4.61 10.83
N TYR A 299 17.24 -4.69 11.93
CA TYR A 299 16.32 -5.79 12.23
C TYR A 299 14.89 -5.33 12.00
N GLU A 300 14.14 -6.07 11.19
CA GLU A 300 12.73 -5.78 10.89
C GLU A 300 12.50 -4.30 10.56
N ASP A 301 11.80 -3.57 11.42
CA ASP A 301 11.45 -2.16 11.24
C ASP A 301 12.28 -1.21 12.12
N ASP A 302 13.35 -1.68 12.77
CA ASP A 302 14.19 -0.85 13.66
C ASP A 302 14.93 0.29 12.92
N TYR A 303 15.04 0.18 11.59
CA TYR A 303 15.61 1.23 10.73
C TYR A 303 14.78 2.51 10.78
N ILE A 304 13.46 2.45 11.04
CA ILE A 304 12.59 3.62 11.08
C ILE A 304 13.09 4.59 12.16
N PHE A 305 13.25 4.10 13.39
CA PHE A 305 13.71 4.91 14.52
C PHE A 305 15.15 5.40 14.35
N LYS A 306 16.04 4.57 13.78
CA LYS A 306 17.42 4.97 13.47
C LYS A 306 17.44 6.13 12.46
N MET A 307 16.63 6.04 11.41
CA MET A 307 16.53 7.09 10.39
C MET A 307 15.89 8.36 10.93
N GLU A 308 14.87 8.26 11.78
CA GLU A 308 14.26 9.42 12.44
C GLU A 308 15.28 10.22 13.27
N GLU A 309 16.09 9.55 14.09
CA GLU A 309 17.10 10.23 14.91
C GLU A 309 18.21 10.85 14.06
N ILE A 310 18.66 10.18 12.99
CA ILE A 310 19.62 10.75 12.04
C ILE A 310 19.04 11.99 11.35
N LEU A 311 17.82 11.92 10.82
CA LEU A 311 17.18 13.03 10.13
C LEU A 311 16.97 14.23 11.06
N LYS A 312 16.56 13.97 12.30
CA LYS A 312 16.37 15.00 13.34
C LYS A 312 17.66 15.73 13.70
N LYS A 313 18.80 15.03 13.69
CA LYS A 313 20.10 15.58 14.12
C LYS A 313 20.91 16.20 12.98
N PHE A 314 20.80 15.65 11.78
CA PHE A 314 21.68 15.99 10.65
C PHE A 314 20.93 16.53 9.42
N GLY A 315 19.60 16.43 9.38
CA GLY A 315 18.83 16.75 8.19
C GLY A 315 19.02 15.75 7.04
N SER A 316 18.54 16.11 5.85
CA SER A 316 18.50 15.21 4.69
C SER A 316 19.85 14.95 4.03
N THR A 317 20.84 15.85 4.18
CA THR A 317 22.13 15.75 3.49
C THR A 317 22.93 14.51 3.90
N ILE A 318 22.83 14.10 5.17
CA ILE A 318 23.51 12.89 5.66
C ILE A 318 22.71 11.63 5.30
N ALA A 319 21.38 11.73 5.15
CA ALA A 319 20.54 10.60 4.79
C ALA A 319 20.86 10.03 3.40
N GLU A 320 21.33 10.85 2.47
CA GLU A 320 21.74 10.41 1.12
C GLU A 320 22.96 9.47 1.14
N LYS A 321 23.79 9.54 2.18
CA LYS A 321 24.95 8.66 2.37
C LYS A 321 24.61 7.33 3.01
N ILE A 322 23.37 7.17 3.49
CA ILE A 322 22.96 5.99 4.26
C ILE A 322 22.48 4.89 3.33
N VAL A 323 23.03 3.71 3.56
CA VAL A 323 22.65 2.47 2.90
C VAL A 323 22.06 1.56 3.98
N LEU A 324 20.76 1.28 3.89
CA LEU A 324 20.09 0.34 4.78
C LEU A 324 20.35 -1.09 4.30
N VAL A 325 20.81 -1.95 5.21
CA VAL A 325 21.13 -3.34 4.93
C VAL A 325 20.35 -4.23 5.92
N PRO A 326 19.52 -5.19 5.48
CA PRO A 326 18.95 -6.17 6.40
C PRO A 326 20.06 -6.90 7.17
N PHE A 327 19.86 -7.14 8.46
CA PHE A 327 20.90 -7.74 9.30
C PHE A 327 21.32 -9.13 8.80
N LEU A 328 22.63 -9.34 8.65
CA LEU A 328 23.20 -10.60 8.18
C LEU A 328 23.45 -11.57 9.35
N GLU A 329 23.15 -12.84 9.15
CA GLU A 329 23.58 -13.89 10.07
C GLU A 329 25.11 -13.91 10.15
N ILE A 330 25.66 -13.74 11.35
CA ILE A 330 27.11 -13.77 11.56
C ILE A 330 27.63 -15.20 11.52
N LEU A 331 26.90 -16.11 12.18
CA LEU A 331 27.15 -17.54 12.23
C LEU A 331 26.04 -18.26 11.46
N LEU A 332 26.39 -18.95 10.39
CA LEU A 332 25.49 -19.68 9.52
C LEU A 332 25.12 -21.02 10.17
N LYS A 333 23.84 -21.16 10.57
CA LYS A 333 23.33 -22.36 11.25
C LYS A 333 22.81 -23.41 10.28
N ASP A 334 22.11 -22.95 9.25
CA ASP A 334 21.46 -23.77 8.25
C ASP A 334 22.19 -23.71 6.90
N ARG A 335 21.81 -24.60 5.99
CA ARG A 335 22.35 -24.63 4.62
C ARG A 335 22.04 -23.32 3.90
N LEU A 336 23.02 -22.81 3.16
CA LEU A 336 22.87 -21.60 2.35
C LEU A 336 21.82 -21.79 1.25
N ILE A 337 20.89 -20.83 1.16
CA ILE A 337 19.94 -20.69 0.05
C ILE A 337 20.47 -19.71 -0.99
N VAL A 338 21.23 -18.73 -0.52
CA VAL A 338 21.91 -17.72 -1.34
C VAL A 338 23.38 -17.77 -1.00
N SER A 339 24.23 -17.88 -2.03
CA SER A 339 25.69 -17.85 -1.90
C SER A 339 26.35 -16.65 -2.59
N SER A 340 25.57 -15.83 -3.32
CA SER A 340 26.05 -14.59 -3.93
C SER A 340 24.92 -13.58 -4.15
N TYR A 341 25.28 -12.31 -4.36
CA TYR A 341 24.28 -11.29 -4.72
C TYR A 341 23.54 -11.63 -6.01
N LYS A 342 24.21 -12.28 -6.98
CA LYS A 342 23.58 -12.71 -8.23
C LYS A 342 22.50 -13.76 -8.00
N GLU A 343 22.70 -14.67 -7.06
CA GLU A 343 21.66 -15.63 -6.68
C GLU A 343 20.53 -14.96 -5.91
N TYR A 344 20.84 -13.99 -5.04
CA TYR A 344 19.84 -13.21 -4.31
C TYR A 344 18.87 -12.50 -5.26
N GLN A 345 19.35 -11.93 -6.36
CA GLN A 345 18.50 -11.26 -7.36
C GLN A 345 17.40 -12.15 -7.93
N THR A 346 17.56 -13.48 -7.87
CA THR A 346 16.53 -14.42 -8.34
C THR A 346 15.34 -14.55 -7.38
N ILE A 347 15.50 -14.13 -6.12
CA ILE A 347 14.49 -14.19 -5.06
C ILE A 347 14.20 -12.83 -4.42
N ASP A 348 14.94 -11.77 -4.75
CA ASP A 348 14.68 -10.40 -4.29
C ASP A 348 13.23 -9.94 -4.51
N PRO A 349 12.52 -10.35 -5.59
CA PRO A 349 11.14 -9.92 -5.79
C PRO A 349 10.19 -10.46 -4.72
N PHE A 350 10.60 -11.50 -3.99
CA PHE A 350 9.76 -12.15 -3.00
C PHE A 350 9.71 -11.33 -1.70
N LEU A 351 10.76 -10.53 -1.45
CA LEU A 351 11.01 -9.88 -0.18
C LEU A 351 10.59 -8.42 -0.19
N THR A 352 9.96 -7.99 0.91
CA THR A 352 9.65 -6.59 1.16
C THR A 352 10.92 -5.79 1.47
N ASN A 353 11.78 -6.33 2.33
CA ASN A 353 13.06 -5.72 2.72
C ASN A 353 14.18 -6.25 1.83
N LYS A 354 14.75 -5.38 0.99
CA LYS A 354 15.73 -5.77 -0.03
C LYS A 354 17.16 -5.46 0.38
N PHE A 355 18.10 -6.32 0.00
CA PHE A 355 19.52 -6.01 0.12
C PHE A 355 19.96 -5.03 -0.96
N PRO A 356 20.70 -3.96 -0.59
CA PRO A 356 21.17 -2.98 -1.54
C PRO A 356 22.24 -3.56 -2.46
N ARG A 357 22.32 -3.05 -3.69
CA ARG A 357 23.32 -3.49 -4.67
C ARG A 357 24.63 -2.75 -4.45
N GLU A 358 25.48 -3.33 -3.61
CA GLU A 358 26.75 -2.75 -3.21
C GLU A 358 27.88 -3.79 -3.32
N ASP A 359 29.07 -3.38 -3.79
CA ASP A 359 30.18 -4.30 -4.07
C ASP A 359 30.65 -5.07 -2.84
N ILE A 360 30.49 -4.50 -1.64
CA ILE A 360 30.82 -5.20 -0.40
C ILE A 360 29.90 -6.38 -0.11
N LEU A 361 28.69 -6.39 -0.67
CA LEU A 361 27.71 -7.47 -0.57
C LEU A 361 27.79 -8.45 -1.76
N SER A 362 28.85 -8.41 -2.58
CA SER A 362 29.00 -9.33 -3.72
C SER A 362 28.90 -10.81 -3.34
N GLU A 363 29.45 -11.16 -2.17
CA GLU A 363 29.47 -12.51 -1.57
C GLU A 363 28.33 -12.71 -0.56
N LEU A 364 27.18 -12.07 -0.80
CA LEU A 364 25.99 -12.19 0.04
C LEU A 364 25.64 -13.66 0.26
N SER A 365 25.67 -14.08 1.52
CA SER A 365 25.40 -15.46 1.93
C SER A 365 24.28 -15.46 2.95
N LEU A 366 23.17 -16.13 2.63
CA LEU A 366 21.97 -16.17 3.45
C LEU A 366 21.51 -17.62 3.65
N SER A 367 21.23 -17.99 4.89
CA SER A 367 20.56 -19.25 5.21
C SER A 367 19.04 -19.08 5.11
N ILE A 368 18.30 -20.17 5.32
CA ILE A 368 16.84 -20.09 5.40
C ILE A 368 16.33 -19.24 6.57
N ASP A 369 17.10 -19.13 7.65
CA ASP A 369 16.71 -18.40 8.85
C ASP A 369 16.67 -16.89 8.64
N HIS A 370 17.35 -16.39 7.60
CA HIS A 370 17.24 -14.99 7.19
C HIS A 370 15.82 -14.60 6.72
N PHE A 371 15.07 -15.56 6.19
CA PHE A 371 13.76 -15.29 5.62
C PHE A 371 12.68 -15.28 6.70
N THR A 372 12.37 -14.09 7.22
CA THR A 372 11.15 -13.87 8.00
C THR A 372 9.93 -14.07 7.08
N PHE A 373 9.25 -15.21 7.19
CA PHE A 373 8.15 -15.58 6.27
C PHE A 373 6.93 -14.64 6.32
N SER A 374 6.81 -13.80 7.35
CA SER A 374 5.87 -12.68 7.40
C SER A 374 6.11 -11.63 6.31
N ASN A 375 7.34 -11.52 5.80
CA ASN A 375 7.76 -10.51 4.83
C ASN A 375 7.72 -10.99 3.37
N ILE A 376 7.39 -12.27 3.12
CA ILE A 376 7.23 -12.83 1.77
C ILE A 376 5.79 -12.58 1.30
N LYS A 377 5.62 -11.64 0.37
CA LYS A 377 4.28 -11.28 -0.17
C LYS A 377 3.97 -11.97 -1.49
N GLU A 378 4.98 -12.25 -2.30
CA GLU A 378 4.82 -12.86 -3.61
C GLU A 378 5.91 -13.88 -3.89
N PHE A 379 5.60 -14.86 -4.74
CA PHE A 379 6.58 -15.76 -5.33
C PHE A 379 6.62 -15.51 -6.84
N ARG A 380 7.80 -15.25 -7.39
CA ARG A 380 8.03 -15.24 -8.85
C ARG A 380 8.90 -16.42 -9.23
N ILE A 381 8.25 -17.46 -9.69
CA ILE A 381 8.88 -18.73 -10.02
C ILE A 381 9.44 -18.65 -11.44
N ARG A 382 10.74 -18.92 -11.55
CA ARG A 382 11.52 -18.99 -12.79
C ARG A 382 12.35 -20.27 -12.78
N PRO A 383 12.80 -20.77 -13.94
CA PRO A 383 13.68 -21.94 -13.99
C PRO A 383 14.89 -21.84 -13.05
N SER A 384 15.47 -20.63 -12.92
CA SER A 384 16.67 -20.36 -12.12
C SER A 384 16.49 -20.40 -10.60
N ASN A 385 15.25 -20.38 -10.09
CA ASN A 385 14.98 -20.25 -8.65
C ASN A 385 14.10 -21.36 -8.04
N ILE A 386 13.71 -22.37 -8.82
CA ILE A 386 12.81 -23.46 -8.36
C ILE A 386 13.31 -24.15 -7.10
N GLU A 387 14.58 -24.54 -7.03
CA GLU A 387 15.15 -25.19 -5.84
C GLU A 387 15.06 -24.29 -4.60
N LYS A 388 15.25 -22.97 -4.77
CA LYS A 388 15.14 -22.00 -3.67
C LYS A 388 13.69 -21.85 -3.21
N VAL A 389 12.75 -21.81 -4.15
CA VAL A 389 11.31 -21.78 -3.86
C VAL A 389 10.89 -23.03 -3.07
N LEU A 390 11.41 -24.20 -3.43
CA LEU A 390 11.14 -25.44 -2.72
C LEU A 390 11.69 -25.43 -1.29
N SER A 391 12.94 -24.99 -1.09
CA SER A 391 13.52 -24.86 0.26
C SER A 391 12.78 -23.84 1.13
N ILE A 392 12.35 -22.71 0.54
CA ILE A 392 11.55 -21.71 1.24
C ILE A 392 10.18 -22.30 1.62
N ALA A 393 9.51 -23.01 0.70
CA ALA A 393 8.22 -23.64 0.97
C ALA A 393 8.29 -24.68 2.10
N GLU A 394 9.35 -25.51 2.13
CA GLU A 394 9.57 -26.50 3.19
C GLU A 394 9.62 -25.85 4.58
N LYS A 395 10.46 -24.81 4.77
CA LYS A 395 10.58 -24.14 6.07
C LYS A 395 9.33 -23.32 6.42
N MET A 396 8.63 -22.76 5.43
CA MET A 396 7.36 -22.07 5.64
C MET A 396 6.31 -23.01 6.24
N VAL A 397 6.23 -24.26 5.77
CA VAL A 397 5.31 -25.27 6.30
C VAL A 397 5.71 -25.69 7.72
N GLN A 398 7.01 -25.81 8.01
CA GLN A 398 7.50 -26.17 9.35
C GLN A 398 7.21 -25.11 10.42
N ASN A 399 7.19 -23.81 10.08
CA ASN A 399 7.06 -22.73 11.05
C ASN A 399 5.62 -22.43 11.50
N GLU A 400 4.60 -23.08 10.92
CA GLU A 400 3.15 -22.99 11.24
C GLU A 400 2.52 -21.57 11.28
N ASN A 401 3.30 -20.50 11.07
CA ASN A 401 2.91 -19.10 11.28
C ASN A 401 2.67 -18.29 10.00
N VAL A 402 2.50 -18.95 8.85
CA VAL A 402 2.29 -18.24 7.58
C VAL A 402 0.81 -17.98 7.35
N SER A 403 0.43 -16.70 7.33
CA SER A 403 -0.97 -16.32 7.27
C SER A 403 -1.44 -15.82 5.90
N ASN A 404 -0.59 -15.43 4.94
CA ASN A 404 -1.08 -15.06 3.59
C ASN A 404 0.03 -14.86 2.54
N ILE A 405 -0.13 -15.42 1.33
CA ILE A 405 0.68 -15.11 0.15
C ILE A 405 -0.20 -14.39 -0.86
N SER A 406 0.16 -13.16 -1.21
CA SER A 406 -0.71 -12.34 -2.05
C SER A 406 -0.77 -12.85 -3.49
N ARG A 407 0.36 -13.33 -4.06
CA ARG A 407 0.46 -13.72 -5.47
C ARG A 407 1.55 -14.76 -5.72
N LEU A 408 1.32 -15.60 -6.72
CA LEU A 408 2.26 -16.54 -7.30
C LEU A 408 2.33 -16.28 -8.81
N TYR A 409 3.52 -15.94 -9.30
CA TYR A 409 3.79 -15.69 -10.71
C TYR A 409 4.67 -16.82 -11.25
N PHE A 410 4.29 -17.38 -12.39
CA PHE A 410 5.16 -18.23 -13.20
C PHE A 410 5.65 -17.40 -14.38
N GLU A 411 6.94 -17.14 -14.40
CA GLU A 411 7.62 -16.35 -15.42
C GLU A 411 8.57 -17.25 -16.20
N GLU A 412 8.70 -16.98 -17.50
CA GLU A 412 9.52 -17.77 -18.42
C GLU A 412 8.99 -19.22 -18.59
N THR A 413 9.44 -19.90 -19.64
CA THR A 413 9.06 -21.30 -19.87
C THR A 413 9.84 -22.18 -18.90
N ILE A 414 9.13 -22.92 -18.06
CA ILE A 414 9.72 -23.87 -17.12
C ILE A 414 9.70 -25.24 -17.77
N GLU A 415 10.87 -25.88 -17.88
CA GLU A 415 10.97 -27.24 -18.41
C GLU A 415 10.12 -28.21 -17.58
N SER A 416 9.48 -29.17 -18.24
CA SER A 416 8.61 -30.17 -17.60
C SER A 416 9.26 -30.86 -16.40
N VAL A 417 10.58 -31.15 -16.46
CA VAL A 417 11.32 -31.78 -15.36
C VAL A 417 11.32 -30.90 -14.10
N ASP A 418 11.60 -29.62 -14.24
CA ASP A 418 11.65 -28.69 -13.11
C ASP A 418 10.25 -28.32 -12.60
N PHE A 419 9.28 -28.20 -13.51
CA PHE A 419 7.88 -28.00 -13.13
C PHE A 419 7.35 -29.21 -12.32
N ASN A 420 7.72 -30.43 -12.71
CA ASN A 420 7.37 -31.64 -11.97
C ASN A 420 7.96 -31.66 -10.54
N LYS A 421 9.09 -31.00 -10.27
CA LYS A 421 9.61 -30.87 -8.90
C LYS A 421 8.66 -30.06 -8.02
N LEU A 422 8.07 -28.99 -8.56
CA LEU A 422 7.07 -28.18 -7.86
C LEU A 422 5.81 -28.99 -7.57
N ILE A 423 5.29 -29.72 -8.57
CA ILE A 423 4.08 -30.55 -8.42
C ILE A 423 4.28 -31.64 -7.37
N ASN A 424 5.45 -32.27 -7.35
CA ASN A 424 5.72 -33.40 -6.45
C ASN A 424 6.10 -32.97 -5.02
N SER A 425 6.32 -31.68 -4.79
CA SER A 425 6.64 -31.15 -3.46
C SER A 425 5.37 -31.01 -2.61
N LYS A 426 5.27 -31.84 -1.57
CA LYS A 426 4.17 -31.78 -0.60
C LYS A 426 4.09 -30.42 0.06
N ASP A 427 5.22 -29.83 0.40
CA ASP A 427 5.29 -28.56 1.12
C ASP A 427 4.84 -27.39 0.22
N PHE A 428 5.27 -27.38 -1.05
CA PHE A 428 4.81 -26.39 -2.01
C PHE A 428 3.30 -26.48 -2.24
N LEU A 429 2.72 -27.68 -2.30
CA LEU A 429 1.28 -27.86 -2.42
C LEU A 429 0.50 -27.39 -1.18
N VAL A 430 1.09 -27.42 0.01
CA VAL A 430 0.51 -26.81 1.21
C VAL A 430 0.53 -25.29 1.09
N VAL A 431 1.63 -24.71 0.59
CA VAL A 431 1.76 -23.27 0.36
C VAL A 431 0.65 -22.72 -0.54
N LEU A 432 0.20 -23.47 -1.56
CA LEU A 432 -0.92 -23.07 -2.43
C LEU A 432 -2.23 -22.77 -1.68
N GLN A 433 -2.43 -23.32 -0.48
CA GLN A 433 -3.61 -23.05 0.35
C GLN A 433 -3.65 -21.61 0.85
N TRP A 434 -2.49 -20.95 0.90
CA TRP A 434 -2.31 -19.58 1.40
C TRP A 434 -2.23 -18.54 0.27
N VAL A 435 -2.33 -18.96 -1.00
CA VAL A 435 -2.17 -18.09 -2.17
C VAL A 435 -3.50 -17.46 -2.58
N ASN A 436 -3.50 -16.14 -2.76
CA ASN A 436 -4.69 -15.42 -3.21
C ASN A 436 -4.80 -15.33 -4.74
N LYS A 437 -3.69 -15.19 -5.46
CA LYS A 437 -3.67 -14.99 -6.91
C LYS A 437 -2.60 -15.85 -7.57
N VAL A 438 -2.91 -16.45 -8.71
CA VAL A 438 -1.94 -17.17 -9.54
C VAL A 438 -1.95 -16.63 -10.95
N ILE A 439 -0.76 -16.32 -11.47
CA ILE A 439 -0.57 -15.76 -12.81
C ILE A 439 0.47 -16.60 -13.54
N PHE A 440 0.07 -17.14 -14.69
CA PHE A 440 0.94 -17.84 -15.63
C PHE A 440 1.14 -16.98 -16.87
N SER A 441 2.39 -16.81 -17.28
CA SER A 441 2.71 -16.03 -18.48
C SER A 441 3.82 -16.69 -19.29
N ASN A 442 3.56 -16.98 -20.57
CA ASN A 442 4.53 -17.57 -21.50
C ASN A 442 5.13 -18.89 -21.00
N THR A 443 4.29 -19.77 -20.43
CA THR A 443 4.74 -20.99 -19.76
C THR A 443 3.92 -22.23 -20.12
N GLU A 444 4.52 -23.40 -19.93
CA GLU A 444 3.84 -24.69 -20.08
C GLU A 444 3.27 -25.10 -18.72
N ILE A 445 1.98 -25.45 -18.70
CA ILE A 445 1.25 -25.80 -17.48
C ILE A 445 0.80 -27.23 -17.58
N ASN A 446 1.24 -28.09 -16.66
CA ASN A 446 0.69 -29.44 -16.55
C ASN A 446 -0.80 -29.38 -16.14
N SER A 447 -1.68 -30.07 -16.88
CA SER A 447 -3.13 -30.02 -16.59
C SER A 447 -3.50 -30.56 -15.21
N ASP A 448 -2.78 -31.57 -14.70
CA ASP A 448 -3.01 -32.10 -13.35
C ASP A 448 -2.60 -31.08 -12.28
N PHE A 449 -1.58 -30.26 -12.52
CA PHE A 449 -1.23 -29.15 -11.62
C PHE A 449 -2.33 -28.10 -11.57
N PHE A 450 -2.92 -27.72 -12.70
CA PHE A 450 -4.04 -26.79 -12.72
C PHE A 450 -5.23 -27.30 -11.89
N ILE A 451 -5.52 -28.60 -11.98
CA ILE A 451 -6.56 -29.24 -11.17
C ILE A 451 -6.17 -29.25 -9.68
N GLN A 452 -4.91 -29.57 -9.35
CA GLN A 452 -4.44 -29.52 -7.97
C GLN A 452 -4.51 -28.11 -7.38
N LEU A 453 -4.20 -27.08 -8.17
CA LEU A 453 -4.32 -25.68 -7.78
C LEU A 453 -5.77 -25.34 -7.41
N LEU A 454 -6.74 -25.72 -8.23
CA LEU A 454 -8.16 -25.53 -7.93
C LEU A 454 -8.59 -26.27 -6.65
N ASN A 455 -8.11 -27.51 -6.46
CA ASN A 455 -8.44 -28.34 -5.30
C ASN A 455 -7.84 -27.83 -3.99
N ARG A 456 -6.67 -27.17 -4.04
CA ARG A 456 -5.91 -26.72 -2.85
C ARG A 456 -6.08 -25.24 -2.55
N GLY A 457 -6.44 -24.42 -3.54
CA GLY A 457 -6.57 -22.98 -3.41
C GLY A 457 -7.76 -22.56 -2.54
N SER A 458 -7.61 -22.62 -1.22
CA SER A 458 -8.69 -22.26 -0.27
C SER A 458 -8.98 -20.76 -0.22
N ARG A 459 -8.01 -19.94 -0.64
CA ARG A 459 -8.06 -18.46 -0.67
C ARG A 459 -7.86 -17.90 -2.08
N LEU A 460 -7.72 -18.78 -3.06
CA LEU A 460 -7.42 -18.42 -4.43
C LEU A 460 -8.64 -17.71 -5.03
N ASN A 461 -8.50 -16.41 -5.26
CA ASN A 461 -9.54 -15.57 -5.84
C ASN A 461 -9.35 -15.33 -7.33
N TYR A 462 -8.10 -15.31 -7.81
CA TYR A 462 -7.80 -14.94 -9.19
C TYR A 462 -6.79 -15.91 -9.82
N ILE A 463 -7.16 -16.41 -11.00
CA ILE A 463 -6.25 -17.13 -11.90
C ILE A 463 -6.19 -16.37 -13.23
N LYS A 464 -4.97 -16.08 -13.68
CA LYS A 464 -4.69 -15.59 -15.03
C LYS A 464 -3.75 -16.55 -15.75
N MET A 465 -4.10 -16.92 -16.98
CA MET A 465 -3.22 -17.60 -17.92
C MET A 465 -3.12 -16.75 -19.19
N GLU A 466 -1.90 -16.44 -19.62
CA GLU A 466 -1.64 -15.62 -20.80
C GLU A 466 -0.51 -16.23 -21.62
N ASN A 467 -0.74 -16.48 -22.91
CA ASN A 467 0.23 -17.11 -23.81
C ASN A 467 0.79 -18.43 -23.25
N CYS A 468 -0.06 -19.26 -22.65
CA CYS A 468 0.35 -20.50 -21.98
C CYS A 468 -0.10 -21.76 -22.74
N THR A 469 0.66 -22.84 -22.62
CA THR A 469 0.29 -24.15 -23.17
C THR A 469 -0.05 -25.13 -22.06
N LEU A 470 -1.30 -25.59 -22.01
CA LEU A 470 -1.71 -26.69 -21.15
C LEU A 470 -1.22 -28.01 -21.74
N MET A 471 -0.31 -28.68 -21.04
CA MET A 471 0.26 -29.96 -21.44
C MET A 471 -0.55 -31.11 -20.84
N ASN A 472 -0.76 -32.17 -21.64
CA ASN A 472 -1.55 -33.33 -21.23
C ASN A 472 -1.00 -34.02 -19.97
N GLY A 473 -1.78 -33.97 -18.89
CA GLY A 473 -1.66 -34.86 -17.73
C GLY A 473 -2.53 -36.12 -17.87
N CYS A 474 -2.92 -36.71 -16.74
CA CYS A 474 -3.88 -37.81 -16.71
C CYS A 474 -5.32 -37.35 -16.99
N ASN A 475 -5.64 -36.10 -16.66
CA ASN A 475 -6.98 -35.53 -16.77
C ASN A 475 -7.10 -34.53 -17.92
N LYS A 476 -8.18 -34.67 -18.69
CA LYS A 476 -8.55 -33.81 -19.83
C LYS A 476 -9.62 -32.77 -19.49
N SER A 477 -9.96 -32.63 -18.21
CA SER A 477 -10.96 -31.67 -17.77
C SER A 477 -10.72 -31.13 -16.36
N ALA A 478 -11.19 -29.91 -16.10
CA ALA A 478 -11.12 -29.26 -14.78
C ALA A 478 -12.48 -28.71 -14.34
N ASP A 479 -12.85 -28.98 -13.09
CA ASP A 479 -14.05 -28.42 -12.44
C ASP A 479 -13.66 -27.20 -11.60
N ILE A 480 -14.06 -26.00 -12.04
CA ILE A 480 -13.75 -24.77 -11.28
C ILE A 480 -14.60 -24.66 -10.00
N SER A 481 -15.73 -25.36 -9.92
CA SER A 481 -16.63 -25.28 -8.76
C SER A 481 -16.04 -25.88 -7.48
N VAL A 482 -14.93 -26.62 -7.59
CA VAL A 482 -14.17 -27.12 -6.44
C VAL A 482 -13.46 -25.99 -5.70
N CYS A 483 -13.02 -24.93 -6.42
CA CYS A 483 -12.38 -23.76 -5.84
C CYS A 483 -13.43 -22.71 -5.47
N LYS A 484 -14.05 -22.84 -4.28
CA LYS A 484 -15.13 -21.95 -3.84
C LYS A 484 -14.73 -20.47 -3.70
N SER A 485 -13.45 -20.18 -3.52
CA SER A 485 -12.93 -18.82 -3.36
C SER A 485 -12.68 -18.10 -4.69
N LEU A 486 -12.68 -18.82 -5.82
CA LEU A 486 -12.35 -18.27 -7.13
C LEU A 486 -13.46 -17.33 -7.61
N ASN A 487 -13.10 -16.06 -7.83
CA ASN A 487 -14.02 -15.04 -8.33
C ASN A 487 -13.61 -14.47 -9.69
N ARG A 488 -12.34 -14.60 -10.09
CA ARG A 488 -11.85 -14.12 -11.38
C ARG A 488 -11.06 -15.20 -12.10
N LEU A 489 -11.43 -15.48 -13.34
CA LEU A 489 -10.72 -16.41 -14.21
C LEU A 489 -10.45 -15.75 -15.55
N GLU A 490 -9.19 -15.72 -15.95
CA GLU A 490 -8.76 -15.19 -17.24
C GLU A 490 -7.86 -16.19 -17.96
N ILE A 491 -8.23 -16.53 -19.18
CA ILE A 491 -7.50 -17.45 -20.06
C ILE A 491 -7.39 -16.76 -21.43
N ILE A 492 -6.19 -16.36 -21.80
CA ILE A 492 -5.93 -15.47 -22.92
C ILE A 492 -4.80 -16.05 -23.78
N ASP A 493 -5.04 -16.23 -25.08
CA ASP A 493 -4.05 -16.73 -26.04
C ASP A 493 -3.41 -18.05 -25.59
N CYS A 494 -4.17 -18.92 -24.92
CA CYS A 494 -3.69 -20.21 -24.44
C CYS A 494 -4.02 -21.34 -25.43
N SER A 495 -3.19 -22.38 -25.42
CA SER A 495 -3.41 -23.61 -26.19
C SER A 495 -3.38 -24.85 -25.31
N TYR A 496 -4.01 -25.93 -25.74
CA TYR A 496 -3.81 -27.27 -25.15
C TYR A 496 -3.07 -28.18 -26.13
N THR A 497 -2.19 -29.05 -25.63
CA THR A 497 -1.46 -30.01 -26.46
C THR A 497 -1.56 -31.42 -25.86
N ALA A 498 -2.15 -32.34 -26.62
CA ALA A 498 -2.22 -33.76 -26.29
C ALA A 498 -0.89 -34.47 -26.55
N ASN A 499 -0.61 -35.56 -25.81
CA ASN A 499 0.55 -36.41 -26.09
C ASN A 499 0.36 -37.12 -27.44
N LEU A 500 1.42 -37.15 -28.26
CA LEU A 500 1.47 -37.72 -29.62
C LEU A 500 1.00 -39.18 -29.76
N LEU A 501 0.79 -39.90 -28.65
CA LEU A 501 0.37 -41.30 -28.60
C LEU A 501 -1.14 -41.48 -28.38
N ASP A 502 -1.87 -40.41 -28.05
CA ASP A 502 -3.29 -40.47 -27.68
C ASP A 502 -4.15 -39.90 -28.82
N THR A 503 -4.77 -40.79 -29.60
CA THR A 503 -5.52 -40.44 -30.84
C THR A 503 -6.95 -39.97 -30.59
N HIS A 504 -7.34 -39.78 -29.33
CA HIS A 504 -8.71 -39.44 -28.94
C HIS A 504 -8.74 -38.11 -28.18
N GLU A 505 -9.30 -37.10 -28.86
CA GLU A 505 -9.60 -35.75 -28.37
C GLU A 505 -8.40 -34.93 -27.88
N ASN A 506 -7.98 -33.97 -28.72
CA ASN A 506 -6.94 -32.98 -28.44
C ASN A 506 -7.50 -31.75 -27.72
N ILE A 507 -8.49 -31.90 -26.84
CA ILE A 507 -9.22 -30.77 -26.26
C ILE A 507 -9.27 -30.88 -24.74
N PHE A 508 -9.00 -29.77 -24.05
CA PHE A 508 -9.10 -29.67 -22.62
C PHE A 508 -10.37 -28.92 -22.21
N SER A 509 -11.24 -29.54 -21.42
CA SER A 509 -12.53 -28.96 -21.06
C SER A 509 -12.58 -28.39 -19.64
N ILE A 510 -12.99 -27.13 -19.51
CA ILE A 510 -13.22 -26.48 -18.22
C ILE A 510 -14.74 -26.38 -18.02
N HIS A 511 -15.22 -26.84 -16.87
CA HIS A 511 -16.64 -26.93 -16.54
C HIS A 511 -16.92 -26.52 -15.09
N SER A 512 -18.19 -26.47 -14.72
CA SER A 512 -18.65 -26.18 -13.37
C SER A 512 -19.76 -27.16 -12.97
N TYR A 513 -19.46 -28.23 -12.22
CA TYR A 513 -20.50 -29.19 -11.86
C TYR A 513 -21.52 -28.63 -10.86
N LYS A 514 -21.07 -27.76 -9.95
CA LYS A 514 -21.91 -27.07 -8.96
C LYS A 514 -21.96 -25.57 -9.23
N ASN A 515 -22.69 -24.82 -8.40
CA ASN A 515 -22.65 -23.36 -8.41
C ASN A 515 -21.23 -22.87 -8.15
N ASN A 516 -20.79 -21.88 -8.93
CA ASN A 516 -19.51 -21.21 -8.78
C ASN A 516 -19.70 -19.72 -8.44
N ASN A 517 -18.63 -19.07 -7.97
CA ASN A 517 -18.65 -17.69 -7.50
C ASN A 517 -17.93 -16.73 -8.47
N ILE A 518 -17.83 -17.08 -9.75
CA ILE A 518 -17.10 -16.26 -10.73
C ILE A 518 -17.83 -14.93 -10.95
N GLU A 519 -17.17 -13.83 -10.57
CA GLU A 519 -17.61 -12.46 -10.81
C GLU A 519 -17.13 -11.94 -12.17
N LYS A 520 -15.91 -12.31 -12.56
CA LYS A 520 -15.30 -11.89 -13.83
C LYS A 520 -14.69 -13.06 -14.58
N LEU A 521 -15.11 -13.21 -15.84
CA LEU A 521 -14.62 -14.24 -16.75
C LEU A 521 -14.05 -13.60 -18.03
N THR A 522 -12.81 -13.95 -18.39
CA THR A 522 -12.19 -13.52 -19.64
C THR A 522 -11.62 -14.71 -20.39
N ILE A 523 -12.09 -14.94 -21.61
CA ILE A 523 -11.70 -16.06 -22.46
C ILE A 523 -11.42 -15.50 -23.84
N LEU A 524 -10.15 -15.35 -24.20
CA LEU A 524 -9.77 -14.68 -25.44
C LEU A 524 -8.85 -15.55 -26.28
N ARG A 525 -9.21 -15.81 -27.53
CA ARG A 525 -8.34 -16.39 -28.58
C ARG A 525 -7.64 -17.68 -28.15
N ASN A 526 -8.35 -18.55 -27.45
CA ASN A 526 -7.80 -19.82 -26.97
C ASN A 526 -8.00 -20.93 -28.01
N THR A 527 -6.99 -21.79 -28.17
CA THR A 527 -7.02 -22.94 -29.08
C THR A 527 -7.10 -24.23 -28.27
N ASP A 528 -7.97 -25.16 -28.68
CA ASP A 528 -8.10 -26.49 -28.05
C ASP A 528 -8.44 -26.50 -26.54
N ILE A 529 -8.89 -25.36 -25.99
CA ILE A 529 -9.42 -25.24 -24.63
C ILE A 529 -10.92 -24.95 -24.74
N LEU A 530 -11.73 -25.87 -24.24
CA LEU A 530 -13.18 -25.83 -24.30
C LEU A 530 -13.78 -25.31 -22.99
N ILE A 531 -14.39 -24.12 -23.00
CA ILE A 531 -15.11 -23.57 -21.84
C ILE A 531 -16.57 -23.95 -21.95
N LYS A 532 -17.05 -24.84 -21.06
CA LYS A 532 -18.45 -25.27 -21.05
C LYS A 532 -19.36 -24.15 -20.53
N LYS A 533 -20.58 -24.09 -21.09
CA LYS A 533 -21.60 -23.08 -20.74
C LYS A 533 -22.03 -23.11 -19.27
N ASP A 534 -21.85 -24.24 -18.59
CA ASP A 534 -22.23 -24.42 -17.19
C ASP A 534 -21.42 -23.52 -16.23
N ILE A 535 -20.24 -23.04 -16.65
CA ILE A 535 -19.49 -22.01 -15.93
C ILE A 535 -20.29 -20.71 -15.84
N LEU A 536 -20.91 -20.30 -16.95
CA LEU A 536 -21.75 -19.12 -17.03
C LEU A 536 -23.09 -19.35 -16.32
N GLU A 537 -23.80 -20.44 -16.67
CA GLU A 537 -25.15 -20.73 -16.16
C GLU A 537 -25.20 -20.92 -14.64
N LYS A 538 -24.13 -21.45 -14.04
CA LYS A 538 -24.06 -21.74 -12.60
C LYS A 538 -23.27 -20.71 -11.80
N SER A 539 -22.84 -19.61 -12.42
CA SER A 539 -22.24 -18.51 -11.67
C SER A 539 -23.31 -17.70 -10.95
N THR A 540 -23.17 -17.56 -9.63
CA THR A 540 -24.13 -16.80 -8.80
C THR A 540 -23.89 -15.30 -8.80
N ASN A 541 -22.67 -14.85 -9.12
CA ASN A 541 -22.22 -13.48 -8.94
C ASN A 541 -21.62 -12.86 -10.22
N LEU A 542 -21.89 -13.42 -11.40
CA LEU A 542 -21.26 -12.99 -12.65
C LEU A 542 -21.63 -11.53 -13.00
N LEU A 543 -20.62 -10.66 -13.06
CA LEU A 543 -20.75 -9.22 -13.35
C LEU A 543 -20.12 -8.83 -14.69
N GLU A 544 -18.98 -9.44 -15.05
CA GLU A 544 -18.23 -9.11 -16.25
C GLU A 544 -17.86 -10.37 -17.05
N VAL A 545 -18.13 -10.35 -18.35
CA VAL A 545 -17.78 -11.40 -19.30
C VAL A 545 -17.09 -10.78 -20.51
N ASN A 546 -15.91 -11.30 -20.85
CA ASN A 546 -15.18 -10.93 -22.06
C ASN A 546 -14.79 -12.18 -22.85
N ILE A 547 -15.34 -12.35 -24.06
CA ILE A 547 -15.23 -13.59 -24.83
C ILE A 547 -14.80 -13.33 -26.28
N SER A 548 -13.81 -14.08 -26.73
CA SER A 548 -13.39 -14.22 -28.13
C SER A 548 -13.08 -15.69 -28.38
N ILE A 549 -13.86 -16.33 -29.25
CA ILE A 549 -13.78 -17.77 -29.53
C ILE A 549 -13.15 -17.98 -30.90
N THR A 550 -12.20 -18.92 -31.00
CA THR A 550 -11.53 -19.26 -32.25
C THR A 550 -11.76 -20.71 -32.70
N ASN A 551 -12.57 -21.50 -31.96
CA ASN A 551 -12.87 -22.90 -32.25
C ASN A 551 -14.39 -23.15 -32.20
N GLU A 552 -14.93 -23.84 -33.21
CA GLU A 552 -16.35 -24.16 -33.36
C GLU A 552 -16.93 -24.91 -32.15
N GLU A 553 -16.14 -25.79 -31.51
CA GLU A 553 -16.61 -26.58 -30.36
C GLU A 553 -16.94 -25.72 -29.12
N ASN A 554 -16.44 -24.48 -29.07
CA ASN A 554 -16.72 -23.52 -28.01
C ASN A 554 -18.01 -22.72 -28.27
N VAL A 555 -18.65 -22.87 -29.43
CA VAL A 555 -19.92 -22.19 -29.74
C VAL A 555 -21.09 -22.96 -29.13
N TYR A 556 -21.78 -22.36 -28.17
CA TYR A 556 -22.94 -22.98 -27.53
C TYR A 556 -24.12 -23.10 -28.50
N GLU A 557 -24.65 -24.31 -28.68
CA GLU A 557 -25.85 -24.53 -29.51
C GLU A 557 -27.10 -23.85 -28.91
N GLU A 558 -27.19 -23.87 -27.57
CA GLU A 558 -28.27 -23.30 -26.76
C GLU A 558 -27.94 -21.88 -26.27
N GLU A 559 -28.98 -21.04 -26.19
CA GLU A 559 -28.88 -19.67 -25.66
C GLU A 559 -28.65 -19.68 -24.15
N VAL A 560 -27.66 -18.91 -23.68
CA VAL A 560 -27.39 -18.68 -22.24
C VAL A 560 -27.84 -17.27 -21.87
N HIS A 561 -28.76 -17.17 -20.91
CA HIS A 561 -29.27 -15.89 -20.41
C HIS A 561 -28.57 -15.47 -19.11
N LEU A 562 -27.94 -14.30 -19.11
CA LEU A 562 -27.13 -13.76 -18.03
C LEU A 562 -27.86 -12.59 -17.35
N GLU A 563 -28.74 -12.92 -16.41
CA GLU A 563 -29.70 -11.98 -15.79
C GLU A 563 -29.05 -10.82 -15.02
N ASN A 564 -27.89 -11.07 -14.39
CA ASN A 564 -27.22 -10.15 -13.45
C ASN A 564 -25.96 -9.47 -14.02
N LEU A 565 -25.61 -9.74 -15.28
CA LEU A 565 -24.39 -9.23 -15.90
C LEU A 565 -24.45 -7.70 -16.06
N GLN A 566 -23.33 -7.02 -15.79
CA GLN A 566 -23.18 -5.57 -15.92
C GLN A 566 -22.36 -5.18 -17.14
N ILE A 567 -21.33 -5.97 -17.48
CA ILE A 567 -20.42 -5.68 -18.59
C ILE A 567 -20.29 -6.92 -19.49
N LEU A 568 -20.59 -6.75 -20.78
CA LEU A 568 -20.45 -7.78 -21.79
C LEU A 568 -19.53 -7.32 -22.92
N HIS A 569 -18.40 -8.00 -23.09
CA HIS A 569 -17.48 -7.79 -24.20
C HIS A 569 -17.42 -9.05 -25.07
N ILE A 570 -17.66 -8.92 -26.38
CA ILE A 570 -17.63 -10.03 -27.33
C ILE A 570 -16.82 -9.64 -28.56
N ASP A 571 -15.96 -10.54 -29.02
CA ASP A 571 -15.23 -10.41 -30.29
C ASP A 571 -15.81 -11.35 -31.36
N TYR A 572 -16.32 -10.78 -32.45
CA TYR A 572 -16.90 -11.45 -33.61
C TYR A 572 -15.90 -11.66 -34.75
N THR A 573 -14.64 -11.24 -34.63
CA THR A 573 -13.67 -11.29 -35.75
C THR A 573 -13.42 -12.70 -36.32
N SER A 574 -13.71 -13.74 -35.54
CA SER A 574 -13.61 -15.15 -35.96
C SER A 574 -14.91 -15.72 -36.55
N GLU A 575 -16.00 -14.95 -36.57
CA GLU A 575 -17.39 -15.37 -36.87
C GLU A 575 -17.98 -16.44 -35.92
N LEU A 576 -17.19 -16.90 -34.93
CA LEU A 576 -17.60 -17.90 -33.95
C LEU A 576 -17.93 -17.22 -32.62
N VAL A 577 -19.22 -17.12 -32.30
CA VAL A 577 -19.69 -16.41 -31.10
C VAL A 577 -20.77 -17.23 -30.38
N PRO A 578 -20.70 -17.37 -29.04
CA PRO A 578 -21.72 -18.10 -28.31
C PRO A 578 -23.03 -17.30 -28.28
N LYS A 579 -24.17 -18.00 -28.28
CA LYS A 579 -25.49 -17.36 -28.14
C LYS A 579 -25.70 -16.91 -26.69
N LEU A 580 -25.44 -15.62 -26.43
CA LEU A 580 -25.59 -15.02 -25.10
C LEU A 580 -26.66 -13.93 -25.13
N THR A 581 -27.51 -13.90 -24.10
CA THR A 581 -28.41 -12.77 -23.83
C THR A 581 -28.18 -12.22 -22.43
N VAL A 582 -28.46 -10.94 -22.22
CA VAL A 582 -28.23 -10.23 -20.93
C VAL A 582 -29.52 -9.63 -20.39
N GLY A 583 -29.61 -9.57 -19.07
CA GLY A 583 -30.75 -9.00 -18.34
C GLY A 583 -30.65 -7.49 -18.08
N ASN A 584 -31.60 -6.99 -17.28
CA ASN A 584 -31.83 -5.55 -17.04
C ASN A 584 -30.75 -4.86 -16.20
N LYS A 585 -29.76 -5.61 -15.68
CA LYS A 585 -28.63 -5.09 -14.92
C LYS A 585 -27.46 -4.62 -15.79
N ILE A 586 -27.50 -4.90 -17.09
CA ILE A 586 -26.45 -4.53 -18.04
C ILE A 586 -26.24 -3.01 -18.06
N GLU A 587 -24.97 -2.62 -18.04
CA GLU A 587 -24.50 -1.23 -18.05
C GLU A 587 -23.70 -0.95 -19.32
N GLU A 588 -22.90 -1.92 -19.77
CA GLU A 588 -22.02 -1.79 -20.94
C GLU A 588 -22.04 -3.05 -21.83
N ILE A 589 -22.17 -2.83 -23.14
CA ILE A 589 -21.98 -3.86 -24.17
C ILE A 589 -20.92 -3.36 -25.17
N VAL A 590 -19.85 -4.13 -25.36
CA VAL A 590 -18.80 -3.86 -26.36
C VAL A 590 -18.68 -5.04 -27.30
N LEU A 591 -18.88 -4.79 -28.59
CA LEU A 591 -18.70 -5.78 -29.65
C LEU A 591 -17.50 -5.38 -30.50
N ASN A 592 -16.58 -6.30 -30.75
CA ASN A 592 -15.41 -6.10 -31.62
C ASN A 592 -15.58 -6.92 -32.90
N GLY A 593 -15.65 -6.27 -34.06
CA GLY A 593 -16.16 -6.90 -35.27
C GLY A 593 -17.67 -7.14 -35.18
N PHE A 594 -18.35 -7.16 -36.34
CA PHE A 594 -19.73 -7.63 -36.47
C PHE A 594 -20.08 -7.75 -37.97
N PRO A 595 -20.54 -8.93 -38.44
CA PRO A 595 -20.67 -9.20 -39.88
C PRO A 595 -21.93 -8.61 -40.51
N ASP A 596 -22.99 -8.40 -39.72
CA ASP A 596 -24.29 -7.98 -40.24
C ASP A 596 -24.39 -6.46 -40.45
N ASN A 597 -25.24 -6.07 -41.40
CA ASN A 597 -25.52 -4.66 -41.73
C ASN A 597 -26.30 -3.89 -40.64
N PHE A 598 -26.97 -4.61 -39.74
CA PHE A 598 -27.82 -4.05 -38.69
C PHE A 598 -27.79 -4.95 -37.46
N ILE A 599 -27.86 -4.33 -36.28
CA ILE A 599 -28.00 -5.05 -35.01
C ILE A 599 -29.28 -4.62 -34.31
N LYS A 600 -30.06 -5.57 -33.82
CA LYS A 600 -31.20 -5.29 -32.94
C LYS A 600 -30.74 -5.43 -31.50
N LEU A 601 -31.02 -4.46 -30.64
CA LEU A 601 -30.65 -4.60 -29.23
C LEU A 601 -31.36 -5.80 -28.58
N SER A 602 -32.59 -6.11 -29.00
CA SER A 602 -33.32 -7.30 -28.54
C SER A 602 -32.65 -8.65 -28.86
N SER A 603 -31.69 -8.69 -29.80
CA SER A 603 -30.95 -9.92 -30.10
C SER A 603 -29.90 -10.25 -29.04
N ILE A 604 -29.57 -9.31 -28.16
CA ILE A 604 -28.60 -9.48 -27.07
C ILE A 604 -29.24 -9.14 -25.72
N MET A 605 -30.16 -8.19 -25.66
CA MET A 605 -30.79 -7.68 -24.44
C MET A 605 -32.20 -8.24 -24.29
N ARG A 606 -32.48 -8.90 -23.16
CA ARG A 606 -33.79 -9.51 -22.86
C ARG A 606 -34.24 -9.17 -21.45
N ASP A 607 -35.50 -8.77 -21.30
CA ASP A 607 -36.06 -8.41 -20.00
C ASP A 607 -36.17 -9.62 -19.05
N ASN A 608 -35.74 -9.42 -17.81
CA ASN A 608 -36.00 -10.27 -16.67
C ASN A 608 -37.49 -10.14 -16.31
N LYS A 609 -38.16 -11.24 -15.96
CA LYS A 609 -39.63 -11.29 -15.74
C LYS A 609 -40.19 -10.27 -14.73
N GLU A 610 -39.35 -9.69 -13.88
CA GLU A 610 -39.73 -8.79 -12.79
C GLU A 610 -39.41 -7.31 -13.04
N SER A 611 -38.76 -6.96 -14.16
CA SER A 611 -38.35 -5.58 -14.46
C SER A 611 -38.55 -5.24 -15.94
N VAL A 612 -38.97 -4.00 -16.20
CA VAL A 612 -39.21 -3.50 -17.57
C VAL A 612 -38.02 -2.63 -17.99
N GLY A 613 -37.39 -2.98 -19.12
CA GLY A 613 -36.36 -2.16 -19.75
C GLY A 613 -35.01 -2.15 -19.04
N PHE A 614 -34.06 -1.38 -19.58
CA PHE A 614 -32.65 -1.41 -19.16
C PHE A 614 -32.23 -0.05 -18.57
N PRO A 615 -32.66 0.29 -17.36
CA PRO A 615 -32.47 1.63 -16.77
C PRO A 615 -31.00 1.95 -16.45
N LYS A 616 -30.18 0.92 -16.28
CA LYS A 616 -28.75 1.03 -15.99
C LYS A 616 -27.86 1.06 -17.22
N PHE A 617 -28.43 0.83 -18.41
CA PHE A 617 -27.64 0.78 -19.63
C PHE A 617 -27.03 2.16 -19.91
N ARG A 618 -25.73 2.19 -20.23
CA ARG A 618 -24.97 3.42 -20.47
C ARG A 618 -24.20 3.39 -21.78
N VAL A 619 -23.65 2.24 -22.17
CA VAL A 619 -22.77 2.21 -23.34
C VAL A 619 -23.07 1.00 -24.21
N PHE A 620 -23.30 1.26 -25.49
CA PHE A 620 -23.16 0.28 -26.55
C PHE A 620 -22.01 0.71 -27.47
N HIS A 621 -21.00 -0.13 -27.64
CA HIS A 621 -19.85 0.18 -28.48
C HIS A 621 -19.56 -0.96 -29.45
N LEU A 622 -19.69 -0.66 -30.74
CA LEU A 622 -19.29 -1.54 -31.83
C LEU A 622 -17.97 -1.05 -32.43
N LYS A 623 -16.89 -1.78 -32.12
CA LYS A 623 -15.52 -1.53 -32.60
C LYS A 623 -15.27 -2.28 -33.89
N THR A 624 -14.63 -1.61 -34.86
CA THR A 624 -14.21 -2.19 -36.15
C THR A 624 -15.26 -3.13 -36.80
N PRO A 625 -16.52 -2.71 -36.97
CA PRO A 625 -17.53 -3.51 -37.66
C PRO A 625 -17.17 -3.75 -39.13
N ASP A 626 -17.64 -4.87 -39.70
CA ASP A 626 -17.29 -5.26 -41.07
C ASP A 626 -18.03 -4.41 -42.12
N GLN A 627 -19.28 -4.05 -41.82
CA GLN A 627 -20.19 -3.37 -42.75
C GLN A 627 -20.83 -2.08 -42.20
N MET A 628 -20.96 -1.95 -40.87
CA MET A 628 -21.66 -0.83 -40.24
C MET A 628 -20.74 0.40 -40.09
N THR A 629 -21.17 1.58 -40.53
CA THR A 629 -20.35 2.81 -40.42
C THR A 629 -21.04 3.93 -39.64
N SER A 630 -22.23 3.68 -39.09
CA SER A 630 -23.01 4.68 -38.37
C SER A 630 -23.92 4.06 -37.32
N CYS A 631 -24.21 4.83 -36.27
CA CYS A 631 -25.19 4.52 -35.24
C CYS A 631 -26.59 4.26 -35.83
N ARG A 632 -26.93 4.76 -37.03
CA ARG A 632 -28.19 4.43 -37.72
C ARG A 632 -28.41 2.94 -37.96
N ASN A 633 -27.32 2.17 -38.04
CA ASN A 633 -27.38 0.72 -38.24
C ASN A 633 -27.80 -0.04 -36.97
N ILE A 634 -27.84 0.62 -35.81
CA ILE A 634 -28.38 0.05 -34.57
C ILE A 634 -29.90 0.20 -34.59
N ILE A 635 -30.63 -0.87 -34.28
CA ILE A 635 -32.08 -0.88 -34.10
C ILE A 635 -32.38 -0.99 -32.61
N VAL A 636 -32.79 0.13 -32.02
CA VAL A 636 -33.24 0.18 -30.61
C VAL A 636 -34.70 -0.26 -30.55
N ASP A 637 -34.93 -1.53 -30.23
CA ASP A 637 -36.23 -2.18 -30.09
C ASP A 637 -36.52 -2.70 -28.66
N VAL A 638 -35.71 -2.24 -27.71
CA VAL A 638 -35.87 -2.47 -26.26
C VAL A 638 -36.15 -1.16 -25.54
N ILE A 639 -36.72 -1.24 -24.33
CA ILE A 639 -37.01 -0.05 -23.51
C ILE A 639 -35.74 0.42 -22.82
N LEU A 640 -35.23 1.60 -23.22
CA LEU A 640 -34.10 2.29 -22.61
C LEU A 640 -34.57 3.58 -21.92
N ASP A 641 -33.77 4.12 -21.00
CA ASP A 641 -34.01 5.45 -20.45
C ASP A 641 -33.67 6.53 -21.50
N VAL A 642 -34.70 6.98 -22.21
CA VAL A 642 -34.60 7.95 -23.31
C VAL A 642 -34.25 9.37 -22.81
N PHE A 643 -34.41 9.63 -21.51
CA PHE A 643 -34.10 10.92 -20.89
C PHE A 643 -32.68 10.96 -20.32
N SER A 644 -31.99 9.82 -20.26
CA SER A 644 -30.59 9.77 -19.82
C SER A 644 -29.68 10.36 -20.89
N ASN A 645 -28.95 11.43 -20.55
CA ASN A 645 -27.86 11.95 -21.38
C ASN A 645 -26.60 11.07 -21.32
N ASP A 646 -26.59 10.06 -20.45
CA ASP A 646 -25.44 9.21 -20.19
C ASP A 646 -25.38 7.98 -21.11
N THR A 647 -26.51 7.60 -21.73
CA THR A 647 -26.57 6.47 -22.67
C THR A 647 -26.00 6.85 -24.03
N LYS A 648 -24.95 6.15 -24.46
CA LYS A 648 -24.22 6.40 -25.71
C LYS A 648 -24.14 5.16 -26.60
N PHE A 649 -24.36 5.38 -27.89
CA PHE A 649 -24.04 4.46 -28.97
C PHE A 649 -22.77 4.92 -29.67
N ILE A 650 -21.85 3.98 -29.85
CA ILE A 650 -20.59 4.20 -30.56
C ILE A 650 -20.49 3.12 -31.64
N VAL A 651 -20.45 3.52 -32.90
CA VAL A 651 -20.22 2.63 -34.05
C VAL A 651 -19.02 3.15 -34.81
N ASP A 652 -17.89 2.46 -34.70
CA ASP A 652 -16.59 2.93 -35.19
C ASP A 652 -16.29 4.36 -34.70
N ASN A 653 -16.32 5.37 -35.59
CA ASN A 653 -16.10 6.78 -35.24
C ASN A 653 -17.38 7.58 -35.01
N ASP A 654 -18.57 7.03 -35.31
CA ASP A 654 -19.85 7.70 -35.09
C ASP A 654 -20.30 7.52 -33.64
N ILE A 655 -20.51 8.62 -32.92
CA ILE A 655 -20.90 8.65 -31.51
C ILE A 655 -22.21 9.43 -31.39
N LYS A 656 -23.21 8.81 -30.77
CA LYS A 656 -24.53 9.42 -30.55
C LYS A 656 -25.02 9.10 -29.15
N SER A 657 -25.51 10.10 -28.42
CA SER A 657 -26.34 9.86 -27.24
C SER A 657 -27.69 9.26 -27.66
N ILE A 658 -28.39 8.61 -26.73
CA ILE A 658 -29.75 8.09 -26.96
C ILE A 658 -30.70 9.19 -27.46
N LYS A 659 -30.58 10.42 -26.92
CA LYS A 659 -31.37 11.59 -27.32
C LYS A 659 -31.08 11.99 -28.77
N GLU A 660 -29.80 12.10 -29.15
CA GLU A 660 -29.40 12.41 -30.52
C GLU A 660 -29.83 11.33 -31.51
N TYR A 661 -29.66 10.05 -31.14
CA TYR A 661 -30.08 8.92 -31.97
C TYR A 661 -31.57 8.98 -32.31
N TYR A 662 -32.44 9.24 -31.32
CA TYR A 662 -33.88 9.33 -31.57
C TYR A 662 -34.27 10.59 -32.36
N LEU A 663 -33.61 11.73 -32.10
CA LEU A 663 -33.85 12.97 -32.86
C LEU A 663 -33.50 12.83 -34.34
N GLU A 664 -32.46 12.06 -34.67
CA GLU A 664 -31.93 11.96 -36.02
C GLU A 664 -32.56 10.82 -36.85
N TYR A 665 -32.94 9.69 -36.21
CA TYR A 665 -33.19 8.44 -36.95
C TYR A 665 -34.59 7.83 -36.84
N ARG A 666 -35.53 8.28 -35.98
CA ARG A 666 -36.93 7.75 -35.96
C ARG A 666 -38.05 8.75 -35.56
N ASN A 667 -39.02 8.86 -36.49
CA ASN A 667 -40.45 9.27 -36.42
C ASN A 667 -40.86 10.64 -35.79
N PRO A 668 -41.69 11.46 -36.46
CA PRO A 668 -42.15 12.78 -35.97
C PRO A 668 -43.00 12.73 -34.69
N HIS A 669 -43.40 11.54 -34.21
CA HIS A 669 -44.06 11.36 -32.92
C HIS A 669 -43.17 11.70 -31.71
N PHE A 670 -41.85 11.77 -31.83
CA PHE A 670 -40.97 12.21 -30.72
C PHE A 670 -40.79 13.73 -30.61
N GLN A 671 -41.24 14.52 -31.60
CA GLN A 671 -41.43 15.98 -31.38
C GLN A 671 -42.43 16.26 -30.25
N PHE A 672 -43.27 15.28 -29.89
CA PHE A 672 -44.22 15.34 -28.79
C PHE A 672 -43.53 15.48 -27.42
N PHE A 673 -42.41 14.79 -27.17
CA PHE A 673 -41.72 14.83 -25.88
C PHE A 673 -40.90 16.11 -25.63
N ASN A 674 -40.35 16.72 -26.68
CA ASN A 674 -39.71 18.04 -26.60
C ASN A 674 -40.69 19.13 -26.15
N SER A 675 -42.00 18.95 -26.39
CA SER A 675 -43.04 19.89 -25.93
C SER A 675 -43.55 19.62 -24.51
N ILE A 676 -43.10 18.53 -23.88
CA ILE A 676 -43.52 18.09 -22.54
C ILE A 676 -42.35 18.27 -21.52
N GLU A 677 -41.11 18.49 -21.98
CA GLU A 677 -39.90 18.72 -21.16
C GLU A 677 -40.02 19.90 -20.15
N GLY A 678 -41.08 20.72 -20.25
CA GLY A 678 -41.42 21.78 -19.28
C GLY A 678 -42.69 21.58 -18.44
N LEU A 679 -43.37 20.41 -18.50
CA LEU A 679 -44.68 20.19 -17.88
C LEU A 679 -44.81 18.94 -16.98
N ILE A 680 -43.73 18.18 -16.74
CA ILE A 680 -43.84 16.90 -16.03
C ILE A 680 -43.54 17.04 -14.54
N ASP A 681 -44.61 17.14 -13.74
CA ASP A 681 -44.60 16.68 -12.36
C ASP A 681 -44.34 15.16 -12.30
N ASN A 682 -43.57 14.71 -11.30
CA ASN A 682 -43.32 13.28 -11.03
C ASN A 682 -44.61 12.43 -10.92
N ALA A 683 -45.76 13.05 -10.63
CA ALA A 683 -47.07 12.40 -10.61
C ALA A 683 -47.59 11.99 -12.02
N ILE A 684 -47.19 12.70 -13.08
CA ILE A 684 -47.56 12.37 -14.48
C ILE A 684 -46.67 11.24 -15.00
N LEU A 685 -45.38 11.22 -14.62
CA LEU A 685 -44.44 10.12 -14.92
C LEU A 685 -44.88 8.79 -14.30
N ILE A 686 -45.34 8.80 -13.04
CA ILE A 686 -45.89 7.61 -12.37
C ILE A 686 -47.21 7.16 -13.03
N LYS A 687 -48.06 8.10 -13.47
CA LYS A 687 -49.28 7.77 -14.21
C LYS A 687 -49.00 7.19 -15.60
N LEU A 688 -48.02 7.72 -16.34
CA LEU A 688 -47.56 7.18 -17.63
C LEU A 688 -46.92 5.80 -17.47
N SER A 689 -46.11 5.59 -16.43
CA SER A 689 -45.54 4.30 -16.07
C SER A 689 -46.63 3.26 -15.77
N ASN A 690 -47.64 3.62 -14.96
CA ASN A 690 -48.79 2.75 -14.67
C ASN A 690 -49.66 2.47 -15.91
N LEU A 691 -49.81 3.44 -16.80
CA LEU A 691 -50.49 3.29 -18.09
C LEU A 691 -49.75 2.32 -19.03
N VAL A 692 -48.42 2.40 -19.07
CA VAL A 692 -47.57 1.48 -19.86
C VAL A 692 -47.61 0.06 -19.28
N LEU A 693 -47.70 -0.08 -17.95
CA LEU A 693 -47.97 -1.35 -17.26
C LEU A 693 -49.33 -1.94 -17.65
N GLU A 694 -50.40 -1.13 -17.76
CA GLU A 694 -51.70 -1.60 -18.24
C GLU A 694 -51.68 -1.98 -19.73
N ILE A 695 -50.92 -1.27 -20.56
CA ILE A 695 -50.76 -1.54 -22.01
C ILE A 695 -50.07 -2.89 -22.28
N SER A 696 -49.10 -3.29 -21.45
CA SER A 696 -48.41 -4.58 -21.61
C SER A 696 -49.29 -5.82 -21.40
N ASN A 697 -50.50 -5.66 -20.85
CA ASN A 697 -51.45 -6.76 -20.62
C ASN A 697 -52.49 -6.94 -21.75
N ILE A 698 -52.53 -6.06 -22.75
CA ILE A 698 -53.58 -6.07 -23.79
C ILE A 698 -52.95 -6.40 -25.16
N GLY A 699 -53.11 -7.65 -25.59
CA GLY A 699 -52.51 -8.18 -26.82
C GLY A 699 -53.18 -7.78 -28.15
N ASN A 700 -53.89 -6.65 -28.24
CA ASN A 700 -54.60 -6.25 -29.46
C ASN A 700 -54.32 -4.80 -29.88
N GLN A 701 -53.68 -4.66 -31.05
CA GLN A 701 -53.12 -3.41 -31.58
C GLN A 701 -54.15 -2.31 -31.88
N SER A 702 -55.40 -2.67 -32.21
CA SER A 702 -56.44 -1.67 -32.56
C SER A 702 -57.02 -0.92 -31.34
N ILE A 703 -56.92 -1.50 -30.13
CA ILE A 703 -57.39 -0.85 -28.89
C ILE A 703 -56.35 0.17 -28.41
N VAL A 704 -55.06 -0.07 -28.70
CA VAL A 704 -53.96 0.84 -28.37
C VAL A 704 -54.05 2.13 -29.19
N GLU A 705 -54.43 2.04 -30.46
CA GLU A 705 -54.61 3.23 -31.33
C GLU A 705 -55.82 4.07 -30.93
N GLU A 706 -56.96 3.44 -30.64
CA GLU A 706 -58.18 4.13 -30.18
C GLU A 706 -57.97 4.83 -28.83
N PHE A 707 -57.20 4.21 -27.94
CA PHE A 707 -56.89 4.77 -26.62
C PHE A 707 -55.84 5.88 -26.67
N LEU A 708 -54.85 5.80 -27.56
CA LEU A 708 -53.89 6.89 -27.84
C LEU A 708 -54.59 8.13 -28.41
N GLU A 709 -55.63 7.93 -29.23
CA GLU A 709 -56.46 9.00 -29.77
C GLU A 709 -57.36 9.64 -28.68
N GLU A 710 -57.86 8.84 -27.74
CA GLU A 710 -58.60 9.32 -26.55
C GLU A 710 -57.71 10.12 -25.58
N VAL A 711 -56.45 9.71 -25.39
CA VAL A 711 -55.47 10.45 -24.57
C VAL A 711 -55.08 11.78 -25.26
N SER A 712 -54.87 11.76 -26.57
CA SER A 712 -54.53 12.95 -27.35
C SER A 712 -55.65 14.01 -27.31
N THR A 713 -56.91 13.58 -27.40
CA THR A 713 -58.08 14.46 -27.32
C THR A 713 -58.30 15.04 -25.91
N LYS A 714 -58.10 14.25 -24.84
CA LYS A 714 -58.15 14.75 -23.46
C LYS A 714 -57.04 15.77 -23.16
N ILE A 715 -55.83 15.59 -23.69
CA ILE A 715 -54.72 16.55 -23.55
C ILE A 715 -54.99 17.85 -24.33
N GLN A 716 -55.61 17.78 -25.51
CA GLN A 716 -56.07 18.98 -26.23
C GLN A 716 -57.14 19.75 -25.46
N THR A 717 -58.02 19.04 -24.74
CA THR A 717 -59.08 19.66 -23.92
C THR A 717 -58.48 20.41 -22.72
N ILE A 718 -57.41 19.88 -22.13
CA ILE A 718 -56.65 20.52 -21.04
C ILE A 718 -55.92 21.79 -21.53
N LYS A 719 -55.40 21.79 -22.76
CA LYS A 719 -54.81 22.99 -23.41
C LYS A 719 -55.83 24.13 -23.59
N LEU A 720 -57.07 23.80 -23.94
CA LEU A 720 -58.15 24.79 -24.08
C LEU A 720 -58.58 25.38 -22.73
N ILE A 721 -58.60 24.57 -21.66
CA ILE A 721 -58.90 25.02 -20.30
C ILE A 721 -57.82 25.98 -19.77
N GLY A 722 -56.54 25.74 -20.11
CA GLY A 722 -55.43 26.63 -19.75
C GLY A 722 -55.54 28.03 -20.39
N GLN A 723 -56.00 28.11 -21.65
CA GLN A 723 -56.18 29.39 -22.36
C GLN A 723 -57.35 30.23 -21.81
N ASP A 724 -58.38 29.58 -21.26
CA ASP A 724 -59.54 30.23 -20.63
C ASP A 724 -59.22 30.82 -19.24
N ILE A 725 -58.20 30.28 -18.56
CA ILE A 725 -57.73 30.77 -17.25
C ILE A 725 -56.88 32.04 -17.42
N GLU A 726 -56.08 32.14 -18.49
CA GLU A 726 -55.30 33.35 -18.81
C GLU A 726 -56.19 34.54 -19.23
N GLN A 727 -57.34 34.30 -19.88
CA GLN A 727 -58.27 35.38 -20.26
C GLN A 727 -59.13 35.90 -19.09
N LYS A 728 -59.35 35.10 -18.03
CA LYS A 728 -60.13 35.52 -16.84
C LYS A 728 -59.31 36.27 -15.79
N ALA A 729 -57.97 36.17 -15.81
CA ALA A 729 -57.09 36.86 -14.87
C ALA A 729 -56.93 38.37 -15.14
N VAL A 730 -57.31 38.85 -16.33
CA VAL A 730 -57.19 40.27 -16.73
C VAL A 730 -58.39 41.12 -16.25
N SER A 731 -59.45 40.52 -15.71
CA SER A 731 -60.69 41.24 -15.37
C SER A 731 -61.19 40.98 -13.94
N SER A 732 -60.36 41.16 -12.91
CA SER A 732 -60.85 41.30 -11.52
C SER A 732 -59.80 41.79 -10.53
N SER A 733 -59.03 42.83 -10.86
CA SER A 733 -58.44 43.69 -9.83
C SER A 733 -59.53 44.61 -9.27
N ASN A 734 -60.16 44.25 -8.14
CA ASN A 734 -60.70 45.22 -7.16
C ASN A 734 -61.34 44.60 -5.90
N LYS A 735 -60.87 45.10 -4.74
CA LYS A 735 -61.48 45.22 -3.38
C LYS A 735 -61.24 44.15 -2.30
N ASN A 736 -60.35 44.54 -1.38
CA ASN A 736 -60.48 44.74 0.09
C ASN A 736 -60.73 43.58 1.08
N ASN A 737 -59.69 43.36 1.90
CA ASN A 737 -59.57 43.14 3.37
C ASN A 737 -60.78 42.70 4.22
N GLU A 738 -60.59 41.65 5.04
CA GLU A 738 -60.84 41.67 6.50
C GLU A 738 -60.11 40.53 7.28
N TYR A 739 -59.80 40.83 8.54
CA TYR A 739 -58.96 40.24 9.61
C TYR A 739 -59.02 38.71 9.95
N ASP A 740 -57.83 38.10 10.11
CA ASP A 740 -57.16 37.38 11.27
C ASP A 740 -58.00 36.74 12.43
N PRO A 741 -57.49 35.82 13.33
CA PRO A 741 -56.29 34.95 13.36
C PRO A 741 -56.54 33.46 13.71
N GLY A 742 -55.53 32.58 13.54
CA GLY A 742 -55.60 31.20 14.05
C GLY A 742 -54.37 30.29 13.86
N THR A 743 -53.23 30.68 14.42
CA THR A 743 -52.15 29.84 15.01
C THR A 743 -51.78 28.48 14.37
N LYS A 744 -50.57 28.42 13.76
CA LYS A 744 -49.43 27.55 14.16
C LYS A 744 -48.26 27.76 13.20
N SER A 745 -47.10 28.12 13.74
CA SER A 745 -45.87 28.41 13.00
C SER A 745 -45.38 27.18 12.22
N VAL A 746 -45.47 27.26 10.90
CA VAL A 746 -44.70 26.40 10.00
C VAL A 746 -43.33 27.05 9.84
N THR A 747 -42.28 26.33 10.22
CA THR A 747 -40.88 26.70 10.00
C THR A 747 -40.63 26.91 8.50
N ASN A 748 -40.19 28.11 8.11
CA ASN A 748 -39.84 28.47 6.72
C ASN A 748 -38.85 27.44 6.12
N LYS A 749 -39.24 26.80 5.01
CA LYS A 749 -38.42 25.83 4.25
C LYS A 749 -37.29 26.50 3.44
N TYR A 750 -37.32 27.83 3.26
CA TYR A 750 -36.43 28.54 2.33
C TYR A 750 -35.68 29.69 3.00
N THR A 751 -34.39 29.85 2.67
CA THR A 751 -33.58 30.96 3.18
C THR A 751 -33.83 32.24 2.38
N ARG A 752 -33.47 33.40 2.94
CA ARG A 752 -33.58 34.69 2.23
C ARG A 752 -32.81 34.68 0.90
N ILE A 753 -31.68 33.97 0.84
CA ILE A 753 -30.88 33.80 -0.38
C ILE A 753 -31.67 33.01 -1.44
N ASP A 754 -32.35 31.94 -1.05
CA ASP A 754 -33.12 31.09 -1.98
C ASP A 754 -34.31 31.87 -2.56
N SER A 755 -35.03 32.62 -1.73
CA SER A 755 -36.14 33.47 -2.19
C SER A 755 -35.67 34.58 -3.13
N LEU A 756 -34.52 35.23 -2.85
CA LEU A 756 -33.95 36.25 -3.73
C LEU A 756 -33.47 35.67 -5.07
N LEU A 757 -32.94 34.44 -5.06
CA LEU A 757 -32.52 33.72 -6.27
C LEU A 757 -33.74 33.32 -7.13
N TYR A 758 -34.83 32.91 -6.49
CA TYR A 758 -36.11 32.61 -7.15
C TYR A 758 -36.78 33.86 -7.72
N GLU A 759 -36.80 34.98 -7.00
CA GLU A 759 -37.29 36.27 -7.51
C GLU A 759 -36.47 36.73 -8.74
N TYR A 760 -35.15 36.50 -8.73
CA TYR A 760 -34.29 36.75 -9.89
C TYR A 760 -34.67 35.85 -11.08
N ALA A 761 -34.82 34.54 -10.85
CA ALA A 761 -35.14 33.55 -11.88
C ALA A 761 -36.54 33.73 -12.50
N THR A 762 -37.49 34.26 -11.73
CA THR A 762 -38.87 34.54 -12.19
C THR A 762 -39.02 35.88 -12.92
N GLY A 763 -37.92 36.63 -13.11
CA GLY A 763 -37.84 37.79 -13.98
C GLY A 763 -37.66 39.14 -13.27
N ASN A 764 -37.57 39.17 -11.94
CA ASN A 764 -37.29 40.42 -11.21
C ASN A 764 -35.79 40.71 -11.13
N LYS A 765 -35.22 41.20 -12.24
CA LYS A 765 -33.77 41.49 -12.36
C LYS A 765 -33.25 42.55 -11.37
N SER A 766 -34.12 43.36 -10.77
CA SER A 766 -33.73 44.38 -9.79
C SER A 766 -33.24 43.82 -8.45
N VAL A 767 -33.53 42.53 -8.17
CA VAL A 767 -33.21 41.85 -6.91
C VAL A 767 -31.74 41.41 -6.85
N ILE A 768 -31.02 41.39 -7.97
CA ILE A 768 -29.63 40.91 -8.06
C ILE A 768 -28.66 41.71 -7.17
N GLU A 769 -28.90 43.03 -7.02
CA GLU A 769 -28.08 43.88 -6.14
C GLU A 769 -28.30 43.53 -4.65
N GLU A 770 -29.55 43.24 -4.26
CA GLU A 770 -29.90 42.79 -2.91
C GLU A 770 -29.38 41.38 -2.64
N PHE A 771 -29.41 40.50 -3.66
CA PHE A 771 -28.87 39.14 -3.60
C PHE A 771 -27.36 39.14 -3.28
N TYR A 772 -26.56 39.85 -4.07
CA TYR A 772 -25.11 39.92 -3.81
C TYR A 772 -24.77 40.67 -2.52
N LYS A 773 -25.60 41.63 -2.09
CA LYS A 773 -25.46 42.29 -0.79
C LYS A 773 -25.70 41.32 0.37
N THR A 774 -26.73 40.47 0.26
CA THR A 774 -27.08 39.45 1.25
C THR A 774 -25.99 38.37 1.34
N LEU A 775 -25.45 37.91 0.21
CA LEU A 775 -24.33 36.95 0.19
C LEU A 775 -23.07 37.51 0.89
N LYS A 776 -22.78 38.81 0.71
CA LYS A 776 -21.66 39.48 1.41
C LYS A 776 -21.93 39.63 2.90
N GLN A 777 -23.17 39.88 3.31
CA GLN A 777 -23.55 40.00 4.72
C GLN A 777 -23.47 38.67 5.47
N GLU A 778 -23.73 37.55 4.80
CA GLU A 778 -23.58 36.20 5.38
C GLU A 778 -22.13 35.68 5.44
N ASN A 779 -21.14 36.50 5.07
CA ASN A 779 -19.71 36.17 5.12
C ASN A 779 -19.35 34.84 4.41
N LYS A 780 -19.96 34.59 3.24
CA LYS A 780 -19.71 33.38 2.43
C LYS A 780 -18.28 33.34 1.89
N ALA A 781 -17.67 32.16 1.84
CA ALA A 781 -16.37 31.95 1.24
C ALA A 781 -16.35 32.30 -0.26
N ALA A 782 -15.17 32.67 -0.78
CA ALA A 782 -14.98 33.10 -2.16
C ALA A 782 -15.47 32.06 -3.19
N ILE A 783 -15.21 30.77 -2.94
CA ILE A 783 -15.67 29.68 -3.82
C ILE A 783 -17.20 29.59 -3.91
N VAL A 784 -17.90 29.81 -2.79
CA VAL A 784 -19.37 29.79 -2.77
C VAL A 784 -19.92 30.99 -3.53
N LEU A 785 -19.29 32.16 -3.44
CA LEU A 785 -19.66 33.35 -4.22
C LEU A 785 -19.46 33.14 -5.72
N GLU A 786 -18.40 32.44 -6.13
CA GLU A 786 -18.14 32.05 -7.52
C GLU A 786 -19.28 31.15 -8.04
N VAL A 787 -19.63 30.11 -7.27
CA VAL A 787 -20.71 29.19 -7.62
C VAL A 787 -22.05 29.91 -7.75
N TYR A 788 -22.38 30.83 -6.83
CA TYR A 788 -23.61 31.62 -6.96
C TYR A 788 -23.60 32.56 -8.18
N ARG A 789 -22.44 33.03 -8.64
CA ARG A 789 -22.35 33.79 -9.90
C ARG A 789 -22.60 32.90 -11.11
N GLU A 790 -22.05 31.70 -11.12
CA GLU A 790 -22.31 30.71 -12.17
C GLU A 790 -23.80 30.35 -12.23
N ILE A 791 -24.44 30.13 -11.07
CA ILE A 791 -25.88 29.89 -10.97
C ILE A 791 -26.67 31.07 -11.56
N THR A 792 -26.34 32.31 -11.21
CA THR A 792 -27.05 33.49 -11.76
C THR A 792 -26.86 33.64 -13.27
N ASN A 793 -25.69 33.31 -13.81
CA ASN A 793 -25.45 33.33 -15.25
C ASN A 793 -26.27 32.24 -15.97
N GLU A 794 -26.36 31.05 -15.37
CA GLU A 794 -27.16 29.96 -15.93
C GLU A 794 -28.66 30.30 -15.92
N ILE A 795 -29.13 30.96 -14.86
CA ILE A 795 -30.51 31.46 -14.76
C ILE A 795 -30.83 32.47 -15.87
N ASP A 796 -29.87 33.27 -16.33
CA ASP A 796 -30.09 34.18 -17.47
C ASP A 796 -30.31 33.44 -18.80
N HIS A 797 -29.98 32.14 -18.86
CA HIS A 797 -30.11 31.29 -20.04
C HIS A 797 -31.20 30.20 -19.93
N ILE A 798 -31.72 29.96 -18.71
CA ILE A 798 -32.72 28.91 -18.43
C ILE A 798 -33.94 29.51 -17.74
N LYS A 799 -35.14 29.13 -18.19
CA LYS A 799 -36.40 29.54 -17.57
C LYS A 799 -36.78 28.58 -16.45
N LEU A 800 -36.57 28.98 -15.20
CA LEU A 800 -37.00 28.22 -14.01
C LEU A 800 -38.41 28.65 -13.60
N ASN A 801 -39.29 27.69 -13.29
CA ASN A 801 -40.71 27.96 -13.02
C ASN A 801 -41.09 27.76 -11.55
N THR A 802 -40.26 27.08 -10.76
CA THR A 802 -40.50 26.81 -9.33
C THR A 802 -39.28 27.12 -8.46
N GLU A 803 -39.52 27.36 -7.17
CA GLU A 803 -38.46 27.54 -6.15
C GLU A 803 -37.68 26.22 -5.94
N GLU A 804 -38.30 25.07 -6.21
CA GLU A 804 -37.64 23.75 -6.16
C GLU A 804 -36.63 23.59 -7.31
N ASP A 805 -36.91 24.11 -8.51
CA ASP A 805 -35.98 24.10 -9.66
C ASP A 805 -34.69 24.89 -9.32
N VAL A 806 -34.85 25.99 -8.58
CA VAL A 806 -33.74 26.83 -8.12
C VAL A 806 -32.87 26.09 -7.11
N LEU A 807 -33.47 25.31 -6.21
CA LEU A 807 -32.76 24.47 -5.25
C LEU A 807 -32.04 23.30 -5.93
N GLU A 808 -32.65 22.67 -6.94
CA GLU A 808 -32.01 21.60 -7.73
C GLU A 808 -30.80 22.13 -8.49
N LEU A 809 -30.94 23.30 -9.13
CA LEU A 809 -29.84 23.98 -9.80
C LEU A 809 -28.70 24.30 -8.82
N LYS A 810 -29.04 24.85 -7.66
CA LYS A 810 -28.08 25.13 -6.58
C LYS A 810 -27.35 23.86 -6.13
N ARG A 811 -28.08 22.75 -5.93
CA ARG A 811 -27.48 21.46 -5.56
C ARG A 811 -26.49 20.98 -6.62
N LYS A 812 -26.90 21.01 -7.90
CA LYS A 812 -26.08 20.59 -9.04
C LYS A 812 -24.75 21.36 -9.09
N PHE A 813 -24.80 22.69 -9.07
CA PHE A 813 -23.61 23.53 -9.16
C PHE A 813 -22.69 23.39 -7.93
N LEU A 814 -23.25 23.29 -6.72
CA LEU A 814 -22.46 23.05 -5.50
C LEU A 814 -21.78 21.67 -5.49
N THR A 815 -22.47 20.62 -5.92
CA THR A 815 -21.89 19.27 -6.07
C THR A 815 -20.78 19.26 -7.11
N GLN A 816 -21.01 19.89 -8.28
CA GLN A 816 -19.98 20.00 -9.32
C GLN A 816 -18.74 20.74 -8.84
N ALA A 817 -18.90 21.85 -8.13
CA ALA A 817 -17.78 22.61 -7.58
C ALA A 817 -16.99 21.78 -6.56
N ARG A 818 -17.68 21.02 -5.69
CA ARG A 818 -17.03 20.15 -4.70
C ARG A 818 -16.25 19.02 -5.39
N ASP A 819 -16.90 18.30 -6.30
CA ASP A 819 -16.30 17.16 -6.99
C ASP A 819 -15.12 17.60 -7.88
N LYS A 820 -15.15 18.83 -8.39
CA LYS A 820 -14.02 19.44 -9.10
C LYS A 820 -12.83 19.68 -8.17
N VAL A 821 -13.02 20.26 -6.99
CA VAL A 821 -11.92 20.45 -6.01
C VAL A 821 -11.27 19.12 -5.65
N ILE A 822 -12.07 18.07 -5.44
CA ILE A 822 -11.60 16.72 -5.11
C ILE A 822 -10.83 16.10 -6.28
N LYS A 823 -11.35 16.24 -7.51
CA LYS A 823 -10.69 15.75 -8.71
C LYS A 823 -9.37 16.46 -8.97
N ASP A 824 -9.34 17.80 -8.91
CA ASP A 824 -8.15 18.60 -9.14
C ASP A 824 -7.05 18.23 -8.12
N PHE A 825 -7.43 17.96 -6.86
CA PHE A 825 -6.49 17.50 -5.83
C PHE A 825 -5.98 16.09 -6.11
N SER A 826 -6.87 15.15 -6.47
CA SER A 826 -6.52 13.77 -6.83
C SER A 826 -5.51 13.72 -7.99
N GLU A 827 -5.71 14.54 -9.03
CA GLU A 827 -4.83 14.62 -10.18
C GLU A 827 -3.49 15.32 -9.88
N ALA A 828 -3.49 16.36 -9.03
CA ALA A 828 -2.28 17.08 -8.64
C ALA A 828 -1.37 16.24 -7.72
N TRP A 829 -1.98 15.48 -6.81
CA TRP A 829 -1.30 14.70 -5.78
C TRP A 829 -1.34 13.20 -6.00
N PHE A 830 -1.78 12.71 -7.16
CA PHE A 830 -1.82 11.28 -7.53
C PHE A 830 -2.31 10.37 -6.38
N VAL A 831 -3.48 10.70 -5.83
CA VAL A 831 -4.13 9.96 -4.73
C VAL A 831 -5.56 9.59 -5.10
N SER A 832 -6.11 8.57 -4.45
CA SER A 832 -7.46 8.07 -4.77
C SER A 832 -8.53 9.14 -4.55
N LYS A 833 -9.35 9.37 -5.58
CA LYS A 833 -10.51 10.25 -5.52
C LYS A 833 -11.53 9.76 -4.48
N ASP A 834 -11.77 8.44 -4.41
CA ASP A 834 -12.74 7.85 -3.49
C ASP A 834 -12.34 8.08 -2.02
N GLU A 835 -11.04 8.00 -1.72
CA GLU A 835 -10.53 8.22 -0.35
C GLU A 835 -10.66 9.70 0.06
N LEU A 836 -10.48 10.63 -0.89
CA LEU A 836 -10.71 12.06 -0.70
C LEU A 836 -12.20 12.39 -0.57
N ASP A 837 -13.07 11.75 -1.35
CA ASP A 837 -14.54 11.89 -1.24
C ASP A 837 -15.02 11.47 0.16
N LEU A 838 -14.55 10.34 0.68
CA LEU A 838 -14.83 9.89 2.04
C LEU A 838 -14.32 10.89 3.10
N SER A 839 -13.11 11.41 2.91
CA SER A 839 -12.53 12.44 3.79
C SER A 839 -13.37 13.72 3.78
N ALA A 840 -13.76 14.20 2.60
CA ALA A 840 -14.54 15.41 2.38
C ALA A 840 -15.94 15.33 3.00
N ILE A 841 -16.62 14.19 2.91
CA ILE A 841 -17.95 13.98 3.49
C ILE A 841 -17.91 14.02 5.02
N GLN A 842 -16.86 13.43 5.62
CA GLN A 842 -16.70 13.29 7.06
C GLN A 842 -16.11 14.53 7.74
N TYR A 843 -15.52 15.44 6.97
CA TYR A 843 -14.83 16.61 7.50
C TYR A 843 -15.81 17.65 8.07
N VAL A 844 -15.42 18.25 9.19
CA VAL A 844 -16.17 19.30 9.89
C VAL A 844 -15.22 20.44 10.20
N ALA A 845 -15.71 21.68 10.04
CA ALA A 845 -14.93 22.89 10.28
C ALA A 845 -14.23 22.87 11.65
N GLY A 846 -12.92 23.08 11.68
CA GLY A 846 -12.13 23.15 12.91
C GLY A 846 -11.81 21.81 13.57
N ALA A 847 -11.95 20.68 12.87
CA ALA A 847 -11.54 19.38 13.37
C ALA A 847 -10.02 19.31 13.61
N HIS A 848 -9.60 18.66 14.70
CA HIS A 848 -8.17 18.48 15.04
C HIS A 848 -7.44 17.45 14.15
N SER A 849 -8.18 16.70 13.33
CA SER A 849 -7.63 15.68 12.43
C SER A 849 -8.41 15.61 11.12
N ILE A 850 -7.71 15.26 10.05
CA ILE A 850 -8.29 14.96 8.74
C ILE A 850 -8.89 13.53 8.79
N PRO A 851 -10.21 13.37 8.58
CA PRO A 851 -10.85 12.07 8.44
C PRO A 851 -10.26 11.30 7.28
N ASN A 852 -10.14 9.98 7.45
CA ASN A 852 -9.64 9.07 6.43
C ASN A 852 -8.23 9.40 5.89
N ILE A 853 -7.40 10.13 6.65
CA ILE A 853 -6.05 10.50 6.21
C ILE A 853 -5.15 9.28 5.94
N SER A 854 -5.33 8.19 6.68
CA SER A 854 -4.60 6.94 6.45
C SER A 854 -4.95 6.32 5.09
N GLY A 855 -6.22 6.34 4.69
CA GLY A 855 -6.66 5.86 3.38
C GLY A 855 -6.06 6.69 2.24
N ILE A 856 -6.11 8.01 2.35
CA ILE A 856 -5.49 8.94 1.38
C ILE A 856 -3.98 8.69 1.26
N ILE A 857 -3.25 8.59 2.38
CA ILE A 857 -1.81 8.34 2.39
C ILE A 857 -1.46 6.98 1.77
N ASN A 858 -2.26 5.95 2.03
CA ASN A 858 -2.04 4.61 1.49
C ASN A 858 -2.37 4.52 0.00
N SER A 859 -3.25 5.39 -0.51
CA SER A 859 -3.63 5.44 -1.92
C SER A 859 -2.65 6.18 -2.84
N LYS A 860 -1.56 6.72 -2.28
CA LYS A 860 -0.65 7.60 -3.00
C LYS A 860 0.18 6.85 -4.06
N ASP A 861 0.22 7.38 -5.27
CA ASP A 861 1.12 6.94 -6.34
C ASP A 861 2.28 7.92 -6.48
N TYR A 862 3.33 7.66 -5.68
CA TYR A 862 4.51 8.49 -5.66
C TYR A 862 5.34 8.41 -6.95
N ASP A 863 5.34 7.26 -7.64
CA ASP A 863 6.14 7.08 -8.86
C ASP A 863 5.59 7.95 -10.00
N SER A 864 4.27 8.02 -10.13
CA SER A 864 3.61 8.93 -11.07
C SER A 864 3.82 10.41 -10.70
N TYR A 865 3.80 10.76 -9.41
CA TYR A 865 4.08 12.13 -8.93
C TYR A 865 5.52 12.57 -9.20
N LYS A 866 6.51 11.69 -8.94
CA LYS A 866 7.94 11.95 -9.17
C LYS A 866 8.25 12.18 -10.65
N THR A 867 7.51 11.53 -11.54
CA THR A 867 7.67 11.71 -12.99
C THR A 867 7.35 13.15 -13.44
N LYS A 868 6.40 13.82 -12.77
CA LYS A 868 6.07 15.25 -13.03
C LYS A 868 6.84 16.23 -12.13
N ASN A 869 7.40 15.76 -11.01
CA ASN A 869 8.14 16.55 -10.04
C ASN A 869 9.49 15.85 -9.72
N LEU A 870 10.49 16.06 -10.58
CA LEU A 870 11.75 15.30 -10.59
C LEU A 870 12.56 15.39 -9.27
N ASP A 871 12.38 16.48 -8.51
CA ASP A 871 13.05 16.74 -7.23
C ASP A 871 12.18 16.39 -5.99
N ALA A 872 11.05 15.70 -6.19
CA ALA A 872 10.15 15.33 -5.11
C ALA A 872 10.79 14.35 -4.11
N ASN A 873 10.47 14.51 -2.83
CA ASN A 873 10.93 13.64 -1.74
C ASN A 873 9.73 12.83 -1.19
N PRO A 874 9.83 11.50 -1.02
CA PRO A 874 8.69 10.64 -0.64
C PRO A 874 8.09 10.94 0.73
N ILE A 875 8.91 11.43 1.67
CA ILE A 875 8.52 11.74 3.05
C ILE A 875 7.89 13.13 3.11
N LYS A 876 8.50 14.12 2.43
CA LYS A 876 7.93 15.47 2.31
C LYS A 876 6.62 15.46 1.54
N TYR A 877 6.49 14.57 0.56
CA TYR A 877 5.29 14.41 -0.25
C TYR A 877 4.04 14.13 0.60
N ALA A 878 4.08 13.16 1.51
CA ALA A 878 2.93 12.84 2.34
C ALA A 878 2.57 13.96 3.34
N GLN A 879 3.58 14.67 3.87
CA GLN A 879 3.36 15.80 4.79
C GLN A 879 2.81 17.03 4.06
N ALA A 880 3.37 17.37 2.90
CA ALA A 880 2.91 18.49 2.07
C ALA A 880 1.49 18.23 1.54
N MET A 881 1.23 17.02 1.03
CA MET A 881 -0.10 16.58 0.63
C MET A 881 -1.11 16.72 1.77
N LYS A 882 -0.75 16.31 2.99
CA LYS A 882 -1.63 16.42 4.16
C LYS A 882 -1.95 17.88 4.49
N GLN A 883 -0.95 18.76 4.45
CA GLN A 883 -1.14 20.20 4.70
C GLN A 883 -2.01 20.86 3.64
N ASP A 884 -1.77 20.54 2.37
CA ASP A 884 -2.54 21.10 1.26
C ASP A 884 -3.97 20.55 1.23
N TRP A 885 -4.18 19.28 1.57
CA TRP A 885 -5.53 18.72 1.68
C TRP A 885 -6.31 19.35 2.83
N GLN A 886 -5.67 19.55 3.99
CA GLN A 886 -6.26 20.28 5.12
C GLN A 886 -6.71 21.67 4.71
N LYS A 887 -5.88 22.38 3.93
CA LYS A 887 -6.20 23.70 3.42
C LYS A 887 -7.39 23.70 2.47
N GLU A 888 -7.44 22.76 1.52
CA GLU A 888 -8.58 22.61 0.60
C GLU A 888 -9.88 22.26 1.34
N LEU A 889 -9.78 21.44 2.39
CA LEU A 889 -10.89 21.11 3.27
C LEU A 889 -11.43 22.35 4.00
N ASP A 890 -10.55 23.11 4.66
CA ASP A 890 -10.92 24.29 5.46
C ASP A 890 -11.40 25.48 4.61
N GLU A 891 -10.74 25.74 3.48
CA GLU A 891 -11.00 26.93 2.67
C GLU A 891 -12.14 26.73 1.67
N LYS A 892 -12.40 25.49 1.23
CA LYS A 892 -13.35 25.22 0.13
C LYS A 892 -14.42 24.18 0.47
N ILE A 893 -14.02 22.95 0.78
CA ILE A 893 -14.96 21.82 0.89
C ILE A 893 -15.98 22.01 2.02
N VAL A 894 -15.54 22.48 3.19
CA VAL A 894 -16.46 22.78 4.32
C VAL A 894 -17.58 23.73 3.88
N TRP A 895 -17.23 24.80 3.19
CA TRP A 895 -18.19 25.83 2.77
C TRP A 895 -19.19 25.31 1.74
N LEU A 896 -18.74 24.47 0.80
CA LEU A 896 -19.61 23.82 -0.18
C LEU A 896 -20.54 22.79 0.49
N ASN A 897 -20.01 21.98 1.41
CA ASN A 897 -20.81 21.00 2.15
C ASN A 897 -21.83 21.66 3.08
N ASP A 898 -21.50 22.77 3.71
CA ASP A 898 -22.42 23.52 4.56
C ASP A 898 -23.59 24.11 3.75
N GLU A 899 -23.34 24.57 2.52
CA GLU A 899 -24.42 25.00 1.62
C GLU A 899 -25.26 23.82 1.11
N LEU A 900 -24.64 22.68 0.75
CA LEU A 900 -25.36 21.47 0.35
C LEU A 900 -26.29 20.95 1.46
N ARG A 901 -25.82 20.94 2.71
CA ARG A 901 -26.63 20.54 3.88
C ARG A 901 -27.81 21.47 4.15
N ARG A 902 -27.76 22.72 3.69
CA ARG A 902 -28.88 23.67 3.78
C ARG A 902 -29.90 23.47 2.68
N VAL A 903 -29.53 22.88 1.54
CA VAL A 903 -30.45 22.51 0.46
C VAL A 903 -31.18 21.19 0.79
N GLU A 904 -30.55 20.30 1.56
CA GLU A 904 -31.11 18.98 1.92
C GLU A 904 -32.01 18.99 3.17
N LYS A 905 -32.10 20.12 3.89
CA LYS A 905 -32.95 20.33 5.08
C LYS A 905 -34.20 21.10 4.69
#